data_AF-A0AB73NFM9-F1
#
_entry.id   AF-A0AB73NFM9-F1
#
_cell.length_a   1.000
_cell.length_b   1.000
_cell.length_c   1.000
_cell.angle_alpha   90.00
_cell.angle_beta   90.00
_cell.angle_gamma   90.00
#
_symmetry.space_group_name_H-M   'P 1'
#
loop_
_entity.id
_entity.type
_entity.pdbx_description
1 polymer ?
#
loop_
_entity_poly.entity_id
_entity_poly.type
_entity_poly.pdbx_seq_one_letter_code
_entity_poly.pdbx_strand_id
1 'polypeptide(L)'
;MTKCAKIVGWLLLISAISLGILWKTLPQWLPKVAQYWLPAGSQLALASPPVWHDGALRLSQLSYRIQGCTLANLGQLRVGYHQGRWQLGANTVAVDTACLSQLPSNGDSAPQDLAYWQQQLSVLDLNINKLQIAPWQQYAGKLTFSGKQSLTSPANKKLTQELRYQGQQLSFVATLDEKQQLSLHQFSIAVPGTPQPFELSGKIKIPLSLDDWPDQGALDGVLTTGYLSKPLLLNLSWQQQQGVLTLTERGDDTPLARLPWRLSPNKIQITNGQWQWPYAQQPLSGGMNLTLYDWDQGLDQTAIEARINVITAGESGKGNAVLTLGPGNLSLVNSDLKFQLSGQANLEKMVLNATIPGLLSGSILNPTWVLHPGALLRAHGNLTPELRIKDARWPLAGVKVTAAGVTGRLQAIVNAQDSFWGNFNLHLDGQAQEFWPDKGNWQWRYWGNGRLPPLAARWDMSGKGRWQGTLITVDKLSTGFDRLQYGLVKVEAPRLTLAKPLTWQRDNHHPAFIAGFELGAKKVAFSDGGGYLPPAVLSLQLNGRAPDDFLWQGNLQAQAIGPIALGGRWDGERLRGEGWWPKQSLKVFQPLLSEELGIKLRDGELYAQAAFSAAREQGFTAGGHWVVKNGGMWLADGELSGLDFVMSYRLENHHWQLGPKEPVMLRIASITNLFEMQNITADLQGTYPYSEKAPLTLSHVGMDILKGHLSLSALRLPQHDAAVLKLKGIDLSELFTVLKPKQLAMSGKVNGELPLYLNNPQWLVRNGWIANDGAVTLRLDPELTNSISESNFVAGVAVDWLRYMEIYQSYATVSLDNLGQLTLRSKIHGVNTQKNSKREIVLNYQHEENIFQLWRSLRFGDNLQEWLQQNISLRPAASIPARAKE
;
A
#
# COMPACT_ATOMS: atom_id res chain seq x y z
N MET A 1 24.44 69.39 -93.97
CA MET A 1 23.75 68.17 -93.46
C MET A 1 24.61 67.29 -92.54
N THR A 2 25.95 67.28 -92.67
CA THR A 2 26.87 66.49 -91.82
C THR A 2 27.00 66.96 -90.36
N LYS A 3 26.75 68.25 -90.05
CA LYS A 3 26.74 68.76 -88.66
C LYS A 3 25.49 68.33 -87.86
N CYS A 4 24.30 68.32 -88.47
CA CYS A 4 23.07 67.87 -87.78
C CYS A 4 23.07 66.36 -87.50
N ALA A 5 23.55 65.52 -88.44
CA ALA A 5 23.66 64.08 -88.21
C ALA A 5 24.65 63.73 -87.08
N LYS A 6 25.75 64.48 -86.93
CA LYS A 6 26.67 64.34 -85.79
C LYS A 6 26.03 64.76 -84.45
N ILE A 7 25.22 65.82 -84.44
CA ILE A 7 24.53 66.29 -83.22
C ILE A 7 23.44 65.29 -82.81
N VAL A 8 22.65 64.77 -83.75
CA VAL A 8 21.64 63.73 -83.49
C VAL A 8 22.30 62.41 -83.09
N GLY A 9 23.41 62.03 -83.72
CA GLY A 9 24.21 60.87 -83.34
C GLY A 9 24.80 61.01 -81.92
N TRP A 10 25.34 62.17 -81.57
CA TRP A 10 25.80 62.47 -80.21
C TRP A 10 24.65 62.52 -79.20
N LEU A 11 23.49 63.07 -79.56
CA LEU A 11 22.30 63.08 -78.70
C LEU A 11 21.74 61.67 -78.48
N LEU A 12 21.70 60.81 -79.49
CA LEU A 12 21.30 59.42 -79.36
C LEU A 12 22.33 58.61 -78.57
N LEU A 13 23.62 58.89 -78.74
CA LEU A 13 24.68 58.24 -77.97
C LEU A 13 24.68 58.72 -76.50
N ILE A 14 24.54 60.02 -76.25
CA ILE A 14 24.35 60.60 -74.90
C ILE A 14 23.05 60.06 -74.29
N SER A 15 21.97 59.95 -75.06
CA SER A 15 20.70 59.37 -74.60
C SER A 15 20.87 57.89 -74.27
N ALA A 16 21.49 57.09 -75.12
CA ALA A 16 21.75 55.67 -74.86
C ALA A 16 22.71 55.45 -73.68
N ILE A 17 23.76 56.28 -73.55
CA ILE A 17 24.70 56.25 -72.42
C ILE A 17 24.02 56.72 -71.15
N SER A 18 23.21 57.78 -71.19
CA SER A 18 22.46 58.26 -70.03
C SER A 18 21.36 57.27 -69.60
N LEU A 19 20.65 56.63 -70.53
CA LEU A 19 19.75 55.50 -70.26
C LEU A 19 20.51 54.31 -69.67
N GLY A 20 21.70 53.99 -70.18
CA GLY A 20 22.56 52.94 -69.65
C GLY A 20 23.08 53.25 -68.24
N ILE A 21 23.44 54.51 -67.96
CA ILE A 21 23.85 55.00 -66.64
C ILE A 21 22.65 55.03 -65.68
N LEU A 22 21.51 55.53 -66.11
CA LEU A 22 20.24 55.51 -65.35
C LEU A 22 19.83 54.08 -65.00
N TRP A 23 19.98 53.14 -65.93
CA TRP A 23 19.69 51.72 -65.69
C TRP A 23 20.68 51.06 -64.73
N LYS A 24 21.98 51.34 -64.87
CA LYS A 24 23.03 50.83 -63.96
C LYS A 24 22.95 51.41 -62.56
N THR A 25 22.55 52.69 -62.43
CA THR A 25 22.40 53.40 -61.14
C THR A 25 21.01 53.24 -60.53
N LEU A 26 20.11 52.49 -61.18
CA LEU A 26 18.75 52.20 -60.74
C LEU A 26 18.64 51.73 -59.28
N PRO A 27 19.54 50.86 -58.75
CA PRO A 27 19.54 50.51 -57.33
C PRO A 27 19.76 51.69 -56.36
N GLN A 28 20.34 52.80 -56.81
CA GLN A 28 20.69 53.96 -55.96
C GLN A 28 19.62 55.06 -55.98
N TRP A 29 18.95 55.27 -57.11
CA TRP A 29 17.94 56.34 -57.23
C TRP A 29 16.49 55.83 -57.11
N LEU A 30 16.18 54.61 -57.57
CA LEU A 30 14.82 54.05 -57.49
C LEU A 30 14.28 54.00 -56.06
N PRO A 31 15.06 53.56 -55.04
CA PRO A 31 14.64 53.64 -53.65
C PRO A 31 14.16 55.03 -53.19
N LYS A 32 14.88 56.08 -53.61
CA LYS A 32 14.59 57.47 -53.21
C LYS A 32 13.33 58.01 -53.88
N VAL A 33 13.08 57.60 -55.13
CA VAL A 33 11.87 58.00 -55.87
C VAL A 33 10.65 57.21 -55.39
N ALA A 34 10.81 55.91 -55.16
CA ALA A 34 9.74 55.05 -54.67
C ALA A 34 9.24 55.47 -53.27
N GLN A 35 10.10 56.08 -52.46
CA GLN A 35 9.75 56.58 -51.12
C GLN A 35 8.56 57.57 -51.12
N TYR A 36 8.30 58.30 -52.21
CA TYR A 36 7.13 59.19 -52.32
C TYR A 36 5.79 58.45 -52.44
N TRP A 37 5.83 57.18 -52.88
CA TRP A 37 4.66 56.34 -53.13
C TRP A 37 4.50 55.24 -52.08
N LEU A 38 5.44 55.14 -51.15
CA LEU A 38 5.45 54.14 -50.10
C LEU A 38 5.13 54.77 -48.73
N PRO A 39 4.61 54.01 -47.75
CA PRO A 39 4.30 54.51 -46.42
C PRO A 39 5.49 55.21 -45.74
N ALA A 40 5.21 56.18 -44.87
CA ALA A 40 6.25 56.90 -44.14
C ALA A 40 7.18 55.94 -43.36
N GLY A 41 8.50 56.13 -43.48
CA GLY A 41 9.50 55.27 -42.84
C GLY A 41 9.84 53.98 -43.61
N SER A 42 9.25 53.75 -44.78
CA SER A 42 9.57 52.61 -45.63
C SER A 42 10.67 52.90 -46.67
N GLN A 43 11.46 51.88 -47.01
CA GLN A 43 12.54 51.94 -47.98
C GLN A 43 12.61 50.63 -48.78
N LEU A 44 12.68 50.74 -50.11
CA LEU A 44 13.04 49.62 -50.98
C LEU A 44 14.56 49.59 -51.16
N ALA A 45 15.17 48.40 -51.10
CA ALA A 45 16.60 48.22 -51.35
C ALA A 45 16.80 47.10 -52.37
N LEU A 46 17.47 47.45 -53.48
CA LEU A 46 17.82 46.54 -54.58
C LEU A 46 19.30 46.15 -54.45
N ALA A 47 19.61 44.86 -54.50
CA ALA A 47 21.00 44.39 -54.41
C ALA A 47 21.79 44.55 -55.72
N SER A 48 21.11 44.47 -56.87
CA SER A 48 21.73 44.57 -58.19
C SER A 48 20.80 45.30 -59.18
N PRO A 49 21.32 45.91 -60.26
CA PRO A 49 20.48 46.44 -61.31
C PRO A 49 19.62 45.34 -61.94
N PRO A 50 18.39 45.64 -62.35
CA PRO A 50 17.52 44.68 -63.00
C PRO A 50 18.08 44.28 -64.37
N VAL A 51 17.83 43.04 -64.77
CA VAL A 51 18.23 42.51 -66.07
C VAL A 51 16.98 42.12 -66.85
N TRP A 52 16.84 42.64 -68.07
CA TRP A 52 15.79 42.20 -68.98
C TRP A 52 16.21 40.91 -69.68
N HIS A 53 15.47 39.82 -69.51
CA HIS A 53 15.77 38.53 -70.13
C HIS A 53 14.50 37.69 -70.31
N ASP A 54 14.35 37.04 -71.47
CA ASP A 54 13.18 36.25 -71.87
C ASP A 54 11.84 37.00 -71.75
N GLY A 55 11.79 38.26 -72.18
CA GLY A 55 10.57 39.07 -72.15
C GLY A 55 10.11 39.48 -70.74
N ALA A 56 10.95 39.29 -69.72
CA ALA A 56 10.65 39.68 -68.33
C ALA A 56 11.80 40.46 -67.69
N LEU A 57 11.45 41.39 -66.79
CA LEU A 57 12.38 42.09 -65.92
C LEU A 57 12.76 41.18 -64.74
N ARG A 58 14.05 40.87 -64.58
CA ARG A 58 14.56 40.00 -63.50
C ARG A 58 15.38 40.79 -62.49
N LEU A 59 15.12 40.59 -61.20
CA LEU A 59 15.86 41.15 -60.08
C LEU A 59 16.40 40.01 -59.22
N SER A 60 17.69 40.07 -58.86
CA SER A 60 18.33 39.03 -58.04
C SER A 60 17.76 39.02 -56.61
N GLN A 61 17.63 40.20 -56.01
CA GLN A 61 17.09 40.38 -54.68
C GLN A 61 16.48 41.78 -54.52
N LEU A 62 15.30 41.85 -53.92
CA LEU A 62 14.59 43.06 -53.55
C LEU A 62 14.19 42.96 -52.09
N SER A 63 14.62 43.91 -51.26
CA SER A 63 14.22 43.98 -49.86
C SER A 63 13.37 45.23 -49.60
N TYR A 64 12.32 45.06 -48.81
CA TYR A 64 11.44 46.12 -48.34
C TYR A 64 11.63 46.26 -46.84
N ARG A 65 12.06 47.45 -46.41
CA ARG A 65 12.40 47.77 -45.03
C ARG A 65 11.50 48.87 -44.49
N ILE A 66 11.16 48.82 -43.22
CA ILE A 66 10.36 49.81 -42.50
C ILE A 66 11.15 50.16 -41.23
N GLN A 67 11.50 51.43 -41.05
CA GLN A 67 12.28 51.94 -39.91
C GLN A 67 13.52 51.10 -39.55
N GLY A 68 14.18 50.51 -40.56
CA GLY A 68 15.35 49.64 -40.39
C GLY A 68 15.04 48.13 -40.24
N CYS A 69 13.78 47.75 -40.01
CA CYS A 69 13.32 46.36 -39.96
C CYS A 69 13.01 45.85 -41.37
N THR A 70 13.54 44.69 -41.78
CA THR A 70 13.29 44.14 -43.12
C THR A 70 11.97 43.37 -43.15
N LEU A 71 10.87 44.06 -43.50
CA LEU A 71 9.54 43.46 -43.57
C LEU A 71 9.47 42.32 -44.59
N ALA A 72 10.01 42.53 -45.80
CA ALA A 72 9.96 41.52 -46.86
C ALA A 72 11.27 41.44 -47.64
N ASN A 73 11.70 40.22 -47.97
CA ASN A 73 12.86 39.96 -48.80
C ASN A 73 12.47 39.00 -49.93
N LEU A 74 12.52 39.48 -51.16
CA LEU A 74 12.16 38.76 -52.38
C LEU A 74 13.43 38.37 -53.12
N GLY A 75 13.60 37.08 -53.39
CA GLY A 75 14.71 36.52 -54.17
C GLY A 75 14.25 36.09 -55.55
N GLN A 76 15.06 36.43 -56.57
CA GLN A 76 14.83 36.10 -57.97
C GLN A 76 13.45 36.53 -58.49
N LEU A 77 13.09 37.79 -58.26
CA LEU A 77 11.83 38.37 -58.75
C LEU A 77 11.86 38.48 -60.29
N ARG A 78 10.76 38.12 -60.94
CA ARG A 78 10.53 38.18 -62.37
C ARG A 78 9.19 38.87 -62.62
N VAL A 79 9.19 39.90 -63.43
CA VAL A 79 7.99 40.67 -63.79
C VAL A 79 7.90 40.67 -65.32
N GLY A 80 6.90 40.00 -65.87
CA GLY A 80 6.65 39.96 -67.31
C GLY A 80 5.21 40.34 -67.64
N TYR A 81 4.96 40.70 -68.90
CA TYR A 81 3.61 40.92 -69.41
C TYR A 81 3.41 40.07 -70.67
N HIS A 82 2.49 39.11 -70.63
CA HIS A 82 2.27 38.14 -71.69
C HIS A 82 0.77 37.90 -71.90
N GLN A 83 0.30 37.87 -73.16
CA GLN A 83 -1.10 37.61 -73.51
C GLN A 83 -2.14 38.47 -72.74
N GLY A 84 -1.85 39.75 -72.52
CA GLY A 84 -2.76 40.67 -71.82
C GLY A 84 -2.75 40.51 -70.29
N ARG A 85 -1.76 39.81 -69.73
CA ARG A 85 -1.65 39.50 -68.30
C ARG A 85 -0.28 39.79 -67.72
N TRP A 86 -0.28 40.26 -66.48
CA TRP A 86 0.93 40.43 -65.69
C TRP A 86 1.33 39.10 -65.06
N GLN A 87 2.56 38.65 -65.33
CA GLN A 87 3.15 37.46 -64.74
C GLN A 87 4.21 37.87 -63.72
N LEU A 88 3.89 37.72 -62.44
CA LEU A 88 4.80 37.96 -61.32
C LEU A 88 5.33 36.63 -60.80
N GLY A 89 6.64 36.45 -60.79
CA GLY A 89 7.29 35.24 -60.30
C GLY A 89 8.37 35.56 -59.26
N ALA A 90 8.44 34.86 -58.14
CA ALA A 90 9.56 34.96 -57.21
C ALA A 90 9.99 33.57 -56.73
N ASN A 91 11.29 33.34 -56.55
CA ASN A 91 11.74 32.05 -56.03
C ASN A 91 11.52 31.98 -54.52
N THR A 92 11.91 33.02 -53.79
CA THR A 92 11.76 33.08 -52.33
C THR A 92 11.14 34.40 -51.94
N VAL A 93 10.13 34.37 -51.09
CA VAL A 93 9.60 35.57 -50.42
C VAL A 93 9.61 35.29 -48.94
N ALA A 94 10.45 36.01 -48.20
CA ALA A 94 10.51 35.93 -46.73
C ALA A 94 9.88 37.19 -46.16
N VAL A 95 8.86 37.03 -45.31
CA VAL A 95 8.16 38.13 -44.62
C VAL A 95 8.39 38.00 -43.13
N ASP A 96 8.79 39.08 -42.47
CA ASP A 96 8.96 39.14 -41.02
C ASP A 96 7.83 39.94 -40.38
N THR A 97 6.93 39.25 -39.68
CA THR A 97 5.74 39.89 -39.10
C THR A 97 6.05 40.78 -37.90
N ALA A 98 7.20 40.62 -37.24
CA ALA A 98 7.61 41.51 -36.15
C ALA A 98 7.77 42.95 -36.64
N CYS A 99 8.17 43.14 -37.91
CA CYS A 99 8.33 44.44 -38.54
C CYS A 99 7.00 45.16 -38.83
N LEU A 100 5.85 44.45 -38.83
CA LEU A 100 4.54 45.07 -39.12
C LEU A 100 4.12 46.07 -38.03
N SER A 101 4.53 45.84 -36.78
CA SER A 101 4.25 46.74 -35.65
C SER A 101 4.87 48.14 -35.81
N GLN A 102 5.83 48.30 -36.73
CA GLN A 102 6.52 49.57 -37.01
C GLN A 102 5.86 50.39 -38.14
N LEU A 103 4.77 49.88 -38.73
CA LEU A 103 3.97 50.65 -39.71
C LEU A 103 3.25 51.80 -39.00
N PRO A 104 3.39 53.05 -39.48
CA PRO A 104 2.68 54.18 -38.89
C PRO A 104 1.17 54.02 -39.07
N SER A 105 0.42 54.16 -37.97
CA SER A 105 -1.04 54.20 -37.92
C SER A 105 -1.57 55.55 -38.41
N ASN A 106 -1.34 55.90 -39.67
CA ASN A 106 -1.92 57.13 -40.22
C ASN A 106 -3.37 56.86 -40.66
N GLY A 107 -4.27 57.67 -40.09
CA GLY A 107 -5.72 57.58 -40.25
C GLY A 107 -6.27 58.01 -41.61
N ASP A 108 -7.57 57.74 -41.77
CA ASP A 108 -8.48 58.19 -42.82
C ASP A 108 -8.16 57.78 -44.27
N SER A 109 -7.69 56.54 -44.48
CA SER A 109 -7.89 55.90 -45.78
C SER A 109 -9.30 55.29 -45.81
N ALA A 110 -10.17 55.77 -46.71
CA ALA A 110 -11.50 55.16 -46.91
C ALA A 110 -11.36 53.65 -47.14
N PRO A 111 -12.28 52.81 -46.61
CA PRO A 111 -12.24 51.36 -46.79
C PRO A 111 -12.15 51.06 -48.29
N GLN A 112 -11.05 50.42 -48.69
CA GLN A 112 -10.83 50.10 -50.09
C GLN A 112 -11.81 49.01 -50.48
N ASP A 113 -12.65 49.28 -51.48
CA ASP A 113 -13.65 48.35 -51.98
C ASP A 113 -12.97 47.08 -52.52
N LEU A 114 -13.20 45.95 -51.84
CA LEU A 114 -12.69 44.64 -52.26
C LEU A 114 -13.11 44.28 -53.68
N ALA A 115 -14.32 44.68 -54.12
CA ALA A 115 -14.79 44.41 -55.47
C ALA A 115 -13.95 45.15 -56.52
N TYR A 116 -13.48 46.36 -56.21
CA TYR A 116 -12.57 47.11 -57.07
C TYR A 116 -11.22 46.39 -57.21
N TRP A 117 -10.61 45.95 -56.11
CA TRP A 117 -9.34 45.20 -56.16
C TRP A 117 -9.48 43.85 -56.85
N GLN A 118 -10.62 43.17 -56.67
CA GLN A 118 -10.90 41.90 -57.34
C GLN A 118 -10.87 42.06 -58.88
N GLN A 119 -11.40 43.18 -59.39
CA GLN A 119 -11.34 43.50 -60.81
C GLN A 119 -9.91 43.81 -61.27
N GLN A 120 -9.13 44.59 -60.52
CA GLN A 120 -7.75 44.93 -60.88
C GLN A 120 -6.83 43.71 -60.90
N LEU A 121 -7.03 42.78 -59.96
CA LEU A 121 -6.23 41.55 -59.85
C LEU A 121 -6.62 40.47 -60.88
N SER A 122 -7.68 40.68 -61.67
CA SER A 122 -8.17 39.70 -62.66
C SER A 122 -7.18 39.39 -63.80
N VAL A 123 -6.27 40.33 -64.08
CA VAL A 123 -5.22 40.23 -65.11
C VAL A 123 -3.85 39.80 -64.54
N LEU A 124 -3.80 39.42 -63.26
CA LEU A 124 -2.57 39.06 -62.56
C LEU A 124 -2.45 37.54 -62.37
N ASP A 125 -1.31 37.00 -62.75
CA ASP A 125 -0.85 35.66 -62.40
C ASP A 125 0.42 35.79 -61.53
N LEU A 126 0.35 35.31 -60.29
CA LEU A 126 1.45 35.36 -59.31
C LEU A 126 1.90 33.94 -58.96
N ASN A 127 3.21 33.69 -59.00
CA ASN A 127 3.81 32.42 -58.63
C ASN A 127 5.05 32.63 -57.74
N ILE A 128 4.93 32.24 -56.47
CA ILE A 128 6.01 32.28 -55.49
C ILE A 128 6.38 30.84 -55.14
N ASN A 129 7.60 30.39 -55.48
CA ASN A 129 8.00 29.00 -55.24
C ASN A 129 8.11 28.67 -53.74
N LYS A 130 8.57 29.63 -52.92
CA LYS A 130 8.71 29.46 -51.48
C LYS A 130 8.40 30.76 -50.74
N LEU A 131 7.20 30.85 -50.18
CA LEU A 131 6.81 31.89 -49.23
C LEU A 131 7.15 31.43 -47.81
N GLN A 132 7.84 32.26 -47.04
CA GLN A 132 8.18 32.03 -45.64
C GLN A 132 7.72 33.22 -44.81
N ILE A 133 7.00 32.98 -43.72
CA ILE A 133 6.52 34.02 -42.81
C ILE A 133 7.12 33.73 -41.43
N ALA A 134 7.88 34.65 -40.85
CA ALA A 134 8.43 34.50 -39.51
C ALA A 134 7.39 34.95 -38.45
N PRO A 135 7.27 34.24 -37.30
CA PRO A 135 8.04 33.07 -36.85
C PRO A 135 7.45 31.70 -37.28
N TRP A 136 6.58 31.66 -38.29
CA TRP A 136 5.86 30.47 -38.76
C TRP A 136 6.54 29.75 -39.94
N GLN A 137 7.88 29.68 -39.96
CA GLN A 137 8.62 29.16 -41.12
C GLN A 137 8.30 27.67 -41.44
N GLN A 138 7.77 26.94 -40.46
CA GLN A 138 7.31 25.55 -40.61
C GLN A 138 6.16 25.39 -41.63
N TYR A 139 5.36 26.44 -41.84
CA TYR A 139 4.26 26.46 -42.82
C TYR A 139 4.68 27.02 -44.18
N ALA A 140 5.98 27.12 -44.46
CA ALA A 140 6.48 27.60 -45.74
C ALA A 140 6.03 26.71 -46.91
N GLY A 141 5.71 27.34 -48.04
CA GLY A 141 5.15 26.64 -49.18
C GLY A 141 5.12 27.48 -50.46
N LYS A 142 4.70 26.85 -51.54
CA LYS A 142 4.49 27.50 -52.84
C LYS A 142 3.14 28.22 -52.84
N LEU A 143 3.12 29.50 -53.22
CA LEU A 143 1.90 30.28 -53.40
C LEU A 143 1.68 30.56 -54.89
N THR A 144 0.51 30.21 -55.41
CA THR A 144 0.07 30.57 -56.76
C THR A 144 -1.26 31.28 -56.69
N PHE A 145 -1.37 32.41 -57.36
CA PHE A 145 -2.61 33.13 -57.55
C PHE A 145 -2.85 33.30 -59.05
N SER A 146 -4.06 33.01 -59.50
CA SER A 146 -4.49 33.26 -60.87
C SER A 146 -5.86 33.89 -60.87
N GLY A 147 -5.99 35.10 -61.41
CA GLY A 147 -7.28 35.57 -61.90
C GLY A 147 -7.68 34.72 -63.11
N LYS A 148 -8.96 34.39 -63.29
CA LYS A 148 -9.53 33.78 -64.49
C LYS A 148 -10.75 34.59 -64.89
N GLN A 149 -10.73 35.09 -66.12
CA GLN A 149 -11.87 35.78 -66.72
C GLN A 149 -12.33 34.96 -67.92
N SER A 150 -13.52 34.37 -67.82
CA SER A 150 -14.10 33.61 -68.93
C SER A 150 -15.07 34.48 -69.71
N LEU A 151 -14.83 34.63 -71.02
CA LEU A 151 -15.73 35.30 -71.96
C LEU A 151 -16.62 34.26 -72.63
N THR A 152 -17.63 33.75 -71.93
CA THR A 152 -18.63 32.85 -72.53
C THR A 152 -19.80 33.58 -73.21
N SER A 153 -20.02 34.87 -72.90
CA SER A 153 -20.91 35.79 -73.66
C SER A 153 -20.84 37.23 -73.14
N PRO A 154 -21.18 38.27 -73.94
CA PRO A 154 -21.12 39.69 -73.53
C PRO A 154 -21.96 40.04 -72.29
N ALA A 155 -23.00 39.25 -71.99
CA ALA A 155 -23.90 39.46 -70.86
C ALA A 155 -23.49 38.74 -69.57
N ASN A 156 -22.49 37.84 -69.58
CA ASN A 156 -22.09 37.03 -68.42
C ASN A 156 -20.56 36.90 -68.35
N LYS A 157 -19.89 37.95 -67.86
CA LYS A 157 -18.48 37.88 -67.45
C LYS A 157 -18.40 37.19 -66.09
N LYS A 158 -17.93 35.94 -66.04
CA LYS A 158 -17.61 35.27 -64.78
C LYS A 158 -16.17 35.58 -64.38
N LEU A 159 -16.01 36.20 -63.22
CA LEU A 159 -14.71 36.53 -62.64
C LEU A 159 -14.44 35.57 -61.50
N THR A 160 -13.39 34.77 -61.62
CA THR A 160 -12.97 33.84 -60.57
C THR A 160 -11.50 34.03 -60.28
N GLN A 161 -11.16 34.18 -59.01
CA GLN A 161 -9.78 34.24 -58.56
C GLN A 161 -9.46 32.97 -57.80
N GLU A 162 -8.39 32.29 -58.18
CA GLU A 162 -7.94 31.07 -57.52
C GLU A 162 -6.65 31.36 -56.76
N LEU A 163 -6.65 31.08 -55.46
CA LEU A 163 -5.49 31.12 -54.60
C LEU A 163 -5.16 29.70 -54.16
N ARG A 164 -3.95 29.24 -54.47
CA ARG A 164 -3.47 27.91 -54.12
C ARG A 164 -2.16 28.04 -53.36
N TYR A 165 -2.11 27.38 -52.22
CA TYR A 165 -0.92 27.26 -51.38
C TYR A 165 -0.57 25.80 -51.19
N GLN A 166 0.71 25.45 -51.38
CA GLN A 166 1.19 24.08 -51.31
C GLN A 166 2.48 24.03 -50.49
N GLY A 167 2.37 23.65 -49.22
CA GLY A 167 3.48 23.36 -48.31
C GLY A 167 3.36 21.96 -47.69
N GLN A 168 4.34 21.58 -46.88
CA GLN A 168 4.33 20.27 -46.20
C GLN A 168 3.33 20.21 -45.04
N GLN A 169 3.18 21.30 -44.29
CA GLN A 169 2.31 21.39 -43.11
C GLN A 169 1.05 22.23 -43.33
N LEU A 170 0.95 22.94 -44.46
CA LEU A 170 -0.19 23.75 -44.82
C LEU A 170 -0.40 23.66 -46.33
N SER A 171 -1.60 23.28 -46.75
CA SER A 171 -2.00 23.35 -48.15
C SER A 171 -3.44 23.82 -48.24
N PHE A 172 -3.74 24.70 -49.19
CA PHE A 172 -5.11 25.08 -49.46
C PHE A 172 -5.38 25.48 -50.91
N VAL A 173 -6.63 25.35 -51.33
CA VAL A 173 -7.17 25.87 -52.59
C VAL A 173 -8.45 26.63 -52.27
N ALA A 174 -8.44 27.93 -52.53
CA ALA A 174 -9.57 28.82 -52.32
C ALA A 174 -9.92 29.55 -53.63
N THR A 175 -11.21 29.69 -53.90
CA THR A 175 -11.71 30.44 -55.07
C THR A 175 -12.67 31.54 -54.63
N LEU A 176 -12.45 32.76 -55.09
CA LEU A 176 -13.36 33.90 -54.88
C LEU A 176 -14.10 34.20 -56.19
N ASP A 177 -15.43 34.15 -56.16
CA ASP A 177 -16.30 34.42 -57.32
C ASP A 177 -16.77 35.89 -57.41
N GLU A 178 -17.50 36.22 -58.47
CA GLU A 178 -18.04 37.56 -58.69
C GLU A 178 -19.07 38.04 -57.65
N LYS A 179 -19.58 37.14 -56.79
CA LYS A 179 -20.55 37.44 -55.72
C LYS A 179 -19.90 37.59 -54.35
N GLN A 180 -18.58 37.74 -54.30
CA GLN A 180 -17.77 37.73 -53.08
C GLN A 180 -17.89 36.43 -52.28
N GLN A 181 -18.20 35.31 -52.92
CA GLN A 181 -18.26 34.02 -52.25
C GLN A 181 -16.89 33.33 -52.33
N LEU A 182 -16.20 33.27 -51.20
CA LEU A 182 -14.99 32.49 -51.02
C LEU A 182 -15.35 31.02 -50.79
N SER A 183 -15.00 30.16 -51.73
CA SER A 183 -15.14 28.71 -51.59
C SER A 183 -13.78 28.09 -51.28
N LEU A 184 -13.68 27.41 -50.13
CA LEU A 184 -12.52 26.66 -49.69
C LEU A 184 -12.71 25.19 -50.08
N HIS A 185 -12.01 24.74 -51.12
CA HIS A 185 -12.21 23.39 -51.69
C HIS A 185 -11.41 22.32 -50.96
N GLN A 186 -10.19 22.68 -50.58
CA GLN A 186 -9.28 21.81 -49.86
C GLN A 186 -8.47 22.73 -48.96
N PHE A 187 -8.56 22.58 -47.64
CA PHE A 187 -7.66 23.20 -46.69
C PHE A 187 -7.19 22.10 -45.75
N SER A 188 -5.88 21.99 -45.59
CA SER A 188 -5.26 20.96 -44.77
C SER A 188 -4.10 21.58 -44.01
N ILE A 189 -4.13 21.47 -42.68
CA ILE A 189 -3.09 21.98 -41.80
C ILE A 189 -2.65 20.91 -40.80
N ALA A 190 -1.35 20.73 -40.64
CA ALA A 190 -0.78 19.87 -39.60
C ALA A 190 -0.93 20.56 -38.24
N VAL A 191 -1.69 19.93 -37.34
CA VAL A 191 -1.89 20.39 -35.97
C VAL A 191 -0.94 19.60 -35.05
N PRO A 192 -0.16 20.26 -34.18
CA PRO A 192 0.71 19.57 -33.23
C PRO A 192 -0.07 18.56 -32.37
N GLY A 193 0.39 17.31 -32.32
CA GLY A 193 -0.23 16.25 -31.52
C GLY A 193 -1.35 15.47 -32.21
N THR A 194 -1.71 15.76 -33.46
CA THR A 194 -2.65 14.95 -34.24
C THR A 194 -1.93 14.04 -35.25
N PRO A 195 -2.39 12.80 -35.46
CA PRO A 195 -1.76 11.86 -36.39
C PRO A 195 -2.02 12.21 -37.86
N GLN A 196 -3.13 12.91 -38.14
CA GLN A 196 -3.51 13.37 -39.48
C GLN A 196 -3.74 14.88 -39.46
N PRO A 197 -3.56 15.57 -40.60
CA PRO A 197 -3.84 17.00 -40.69
C PRO A 197 -5.34 17.28 -40.52
N PHE A 198 -5.66 18.45 -39.98
CA PHE A 198 -7.02 18.95 -39.91
C PHE A 198 -7.46 19.41 -41.30
N GLU A 199 -8.58 18.87 -41.78
CA GLU A 199 -9.16 19.23 -43.07
C GLU A 199 -10.35 20.16 -42.88
N LEU A 200 -10.45 21.19 -43.73
CA LEU A 200 -11.54 22.15 -43.72
C LEU A 200 -12.00 22.44 -45.16
N SER A 201 -13.29 22.60 -45.34
CA SER A 201 -13.92 22.97 -46.61
C SER A 201 -15.16 23.81 -46.34
N GLY A 202 -15.61 24.59 -47.32
CA GLY A 202 -16.87 25.32 -47.18
C GLY A 202 -16.93 26.61 -47.98
N LYS A 203 -17.90 27.45 -47.64
CA LYS A 203 -18.22 28.69 -48.35
C LYS A 203 -18.40 29.83 -47.37
N ILE A 204 -17.78 30.96 -47.65
CA ILE A 204 -17.85 32.18 -46.84
C ILE A 204 -18.21 33.34 -47.77
N LYS A 205 -19.18 34.17 -47.39
CA LYS A 205 -19.49 35.41 -48.10
C LYS A 205 -18.65 36.54 -47.53
N ILE A 206 -17.63 36.95 -48.28
CA ILE A 206 -16.68 37.99 -47.86
C ILE A 206 -17.38 39.36 -47.93
N PRO A 207 -17.24 40.20 -46.88
CA PRO A 207 -17.79 41.57 -46.90
C PRO A 207 -17.00 42.48 -47.85
N LEU A 208 -17.55 43.64 -48.18
CA LEU A 208 -16.89 44.61 -49.07
C LEU A 208 -15.74 45.37 -48.38
N SER A 209 -15.79 45.48 -47.05
CA SER A 209 -14.71 45.96 -46.20
C SER A 209 -13.98 44.78 -45.56
N LEU A 210 -12.66 44.81 -45.53
CA LEU A 210 -11.84 43.78 -44.87
C LEU A 210 -11.91 43.84 -43.33
N ASP A 211 -12.39 44.96 -42.79
CA ASP A 211 -12.55 45.17 -41.35
C ASP A 211 -13.89 44.58 -40.82
N ASP A 212 -14.83 44.26 -41.72
CA ASP A 212 -16.14 43.72 -41.35
C ASP A 212 -16.10 42.18 -41.22
N TRP A 213 -16.96 41.64 -40.35
CA TRP A 213 -17.16 40.19 -40.25
C TRP A 213 -18.01 39.66 -41.41
N PRO A 214 -17.71 38.48 -41.97
CA PRO A 214 -18.53 37.84 -43.00
C PRO A 214 -19.98 37.63 -42.56
N ASP A 215 -20.95 38.16 -43.31
CA ASP A 215 -22.36 38.01 -42.97
C ASP A 215 -22.85 36.56 -43.02
N GLN A 216 -22.26 35.70 -43.84
CA GLN A 216 -22.74 34.33 -44.00
C GLN A 216 -21.57 33.39 -44.26
N GLY A 217 -21.63 32.20 -43.68
CA GLY A 217 -20.70 31.14 -44.02
C GLY A 217 -21.10 29.78 -43.46
N ALA A 218 -20.56 28.76 -44.09
CA ALA A 218 -20.68 27.37 -43.68
C ALA A 218 -19.32 26.69 -43.93
N LEU A 219 -18.74 26.15 -42.87
CA LEU A 219 -17.46 25.45 -42.88
C LEU A 219 -17.63 24.06 -42.27
N ASP A 220 -17.19 23.06 -43.00
CA ASP A 220 -17.16 21.66 -42.61
C ASP A 220 -15.71 21.20 -42.46
N GLY A 221 -15.39 20.62 -41.32
CA GLY A 221 -14.05 20.13 -41.01
C GLY A 221 -14.04 18.68 -40.55
N VAL A 222 -12.93 18.02 -40.78
CA VAL A 222 -12.67 16.65 -40.31
C VAL A 222 -11.41 16.65 -39.45
N LEU A 223 -11.54 16.15 -38.23
CA LEU A 223 -10.45 16.03 -37.26
C LEU A 223 -10.29 14.59 -36.81
N THR A 224 -9.16 13.97 -37.14
CA THR A 224 -8.78 12.65 -36.61
C THR A 224 -7.96 12.85 -35.33
N THR A 225 -8.37 12.19 -34.25
CA THR A 225 -7.69 12.26 -32.96
C THR A 225 -6.93 10.96 -32.68
N GLY A 226 -5.97 10.98 -31.75
CA GLY A 226 -5.26 9.76 -31.34
C GLY A 226 -6.02 8.90 -30.32
N TYR A 227 -7.16 9.36 -29.82
CA TYR A 227 -7.89 8.74 -28.70
C TYR A 227 -9.33 8.31 -29.05
N LEU A 228 -9.91 8.80 -30.14
CA LEU A 228 -11.19 8.33 -30.68
C LEU A 228 -10.96 7.42 -31.89
N SER A 229 -11.78 6.38 -32.02
CA SER A 229 -11.71 5.43 -33.13
C SER A 229 -12.27 6.01 -34.42
N LYS A 230 -13.26 6.90 -34.35
CA LYS A 230 -13.83 7.58 -35.52
C LYS A 230 -13.41 9.06 -35.58
N PRO A 231 -13.30 9.65 -36.78
CA PRO A 231 -13.03 11.08 -36.93
C PRO A 231 -14.17 11.94 -36.38
N LEU A 232 -13.81 13.13 -35.90
CA LEU A 232 -14.75 14.16 -35.51
C LEU A 232 -15.10 15.04 -36.72
N LEU A 233 -16.40 15.28 -36.90
CA LEU A 233 -16.96 16.19 -37.87
C LEU A 233 -17.25 17.53 -37.17
N LEU A 234 -16.62 18.58 -37.67
CA LEU A 234 -16.85 19.96 -37.23
C LEU A 234 -17.76 20.62 -38.26
N ASN A 235 -18.88 21.21 -37.83
CA ASN A 235 -19.71 22.05 -38.67
C ASN A 235 -19.88 23.41 -38.02
N LEU A 236 -19.48 24.46 -38.73
CA LEU A 236 -19.60 25.85 -38.32
C LEU A 236 -20.47 26.55 -39.35
N SER A 237 -21.65 26.99 -38.95
CA SER A 237 -22.56 27.74 -39.80
C SER A 237 -23.02 29.02 -39.12
N TRP A 238 -23.11 30.11 -39.89
CA TRP A 238 -23.55 31.39 -39.35
C TRP A 238 -24.27 32.25 -40.37
N GLN A 239 -25.11 33.13 -39.82
CA GLN A 239 -25.82 34.15 -40.55
C GLN A 239 -25.86 35.44 -39.70
N GLN A 240 -25.45 36.54 -40.31
CA GLN A 240 -25.12 37.80 -39.69
C GLN A 240 -24.10 37.59 -38.55
N GLN A 241 -24.44 38.06 -37.35
CA GLN A 241 -23.59 38.04 -36.17
C GLN A 241 -23.89 36.84 -35.25
N GLN A 242 -24.54 35.79 -35.74
CA GLN A 242 -24.86 34.61 -34.94
C GLN A 242 -24.67 33.31 -35.72
N GLY A 243 -24.24 32.28 -35.02
CA GLY A 243 -23.99 30.98 -35.63
C GLY A 243 -24.00 29.85 -34.61
N VAL A 244 -23.75 28.64 -35.11
CA VAL A 244 -23.61 27.45 -34.28
C VAL A 244 -22.37 26.70 -34.74
N LEU A 245 -21.53 26.34 -33.78
CA LEU A 245 -20.48 25.35 -33.95
C LEU A 245 -20.96 24.01 -33.38
N THR A 246 -20.99 22.97 -34.20
CA THR A 246 -21.25 21.59 -33.76
C THR A 246 -20.03 20.71 -33.98
N LEU A 247 -19.82 19.80 -33.04
CA LEU A 247 -18.81 18.77 -33.10
C LEU A 247 -19.49 17.42 -32.90
N THR A 248 -19.37 16.52 -33.87
CA THR A 248 -20.07 15.23 -33.87
C THR A 248 -19.10 14.12 -34.26
N GLU A 249 -19.16 12.96 -33.62
CA GLU A 249 -18.41 11.80 -34.07
C GLU A 249 -19.01 11.25 -35.38
N ARG A 250 -18.18 10.86 -36.34
CA ARG A 250 -18.66 10.36 -37.63
C ARG A 250 -19.56 9.12 -37.46
N GLY A 251 -20.81 9.24 -37.91
CA GLY A 251 -21.80 8.14 -37.87
C GLY A 251 -22.70 8.15 -36.62
N ASP A 252 -22.55 9.15 -35.76
CA ASP A 252 -23.40 9.34 -34.58
C ASP A 252 -24.37 10.52 -34.80
N ASP A 253 -25.60 10.41 -34.31
CA ASP A 253 -26.64 11.44 -34.47
C ASP A 253 -26.58 12.53 -33.38
N THR A 254 -25.99 12.21 -32.23
CA THR A 254 -25.91 13.15 -31.10
C THR A 254 -24.58 13.90 -31.11
N PRO A 255 -24.56 15.24 -31.22
CA PRO A 255 -23.31 15.99 -31.20
C PRO A 255 -22.62 15.88 -29.84
N LEU A 256 -21.30 15.80 -29.84
CA LEU A 256 -20.46 15.93 -28.64
C LEU A 256 -20.45 17.35 -28.10
N ALA A 257 -20.57 18.35 -28.97
CA ALA A 257 -20.74 19.74 -28.57
C ALA A 257 -21.65 20.48 -29.56
N ARG A 258 -22.51 21.36 -29.02
CA ARG A 258 -23.29 22.32 -29.79
C ARG A 258 -23.15 23.67 -29.10
N LEU A 259 -22.48 24.60 -29.78
CA LEU A 259 -22.05 25.88 -29.22
C LEU A 259 -22.65 27.02 -30.06
N PRO A 260 -23.85 27.50 -29.69
CA PRO A 260 -24.42 28.69 -30.29
C PRO A 260 -23.60 29.90 -29.88
N TRP A 261 -23.13 30.67 -30.85
CA TRP A 261 -22.30 31.84 -30.63
C TRP A 261 -22.93 33.09 -31.23
N ARG A 262 -22.61 34.25 -30.65
CA ARG A 262 -22.95 35.58 -31.13
C ARG A 262 -21.72 36.46 -31.15
N LEU A 263 -21.66 37.32 -32.13
CA LEU A 263 -20.58 38.27 -32.37
C LEU A 263 -21.09 39.69 -32.12
N SER A 264 -20.22 40.53 -31.58
CA SER A 264 -20.37 41.98 -31.49
C SER A 264 -18.96 42.59 -31.67
N PRO A 265 -18.81 43.90 -31.95
CA PRO A 265 -17.53 44.48 -32.36
C PRO A 265 -16.33 44.03 -31.50
N ASN A 266 -16.48 44.03 -30.18
CA ASN A 266 -15.41 43.62 -29.25
C ASN A 266 -15.79 42.39 -28.41
N LYS A 267 -16.77 41.58 -28.84
CA LYS A 267 -17.27 40.46 -28.02
C LYS A 267 -17.67 39.24 -28.83
N ILE A 268 -17.15 38.07 -28.44
CA ILE A 268 -17.70 36.76 -28.86
C ILE A 268 -18.36 36.11 -27.66
N GLN A 269 -19.61 35.69 -27.80
CA GLN A 269 -20.37 35.11 -26.71
C GLN A 269 -21.00 33.77 -27.12
N ILE A 270 -20.68 32.70 -26.39
CA ILE A 270 -21.38 31.42 -26.43
C ILE A 270 -22.40 31.40 -25.29
N THR A 271 -23.67 31.22 -25.63
CA THR A 271 -24.76 31.11 -24.64
C THR A 271 -25.52 29.82 -24.82
N ASN A 272 -25.78 29.12 -23.72
CA ASN A 272 -26.45 27.81 -23.72
C ASN A 272 -25.72 26.79 -24.60
N GLY A 273 -24.39 26.84 -24.62
CA GLY A 273 -23.58 25.79 -25.22
C GLY A 273 -23.81 24.49 -24.46
N GLN A 274 -23.90 23.38 -25.18
CA GLN A 274 -24.07 22.05 -24.62
C GLN A 274 -22.93 21.16 -25.06
N TRP A 275 -22.46 20.30 -24.16
CA TRP A 275 -21.43 19.32 -24.47
C TRP A 275 -21.71 18.00 -23.76
N GLN A 276 -21.21 16.92 -24.34
CA GLN A 276 -21.24 15.59 -23.78
C GLN A 276 -19.97 14.82 -24.13
N TRP A 277 -19.58 13.92 -23.24
CA TRP A 277 -18.43 13.06 -23.37
C TRP A 277 -18.80 11.64 -22.92
N PRO A 278 -19.23 10.77 -23.85
CA PRO A 278 -19.74 9.43 -23.52
C PRO A 278 -18.63 8.39 -23.25
N TYR A 279 -17.36 8.73 -23.53
CA TYR A 279 -16.26 7.75 -23.54
C TYR A 279 -15.57 7.53 -22.19
N ALA A 280 -15.87 8.33 -21.17
CA ALA A 280 -15.32 8.14 -19.83
C ALA A 280 -16.02 6.98 -19.11
N GLN A 281 -15.43 6.49 -18.00
CA GLN A 281 -16.05 5.41 -17.18
C GLN A 281 -17.50 5.73 -16.76
N GLN A 282 -17.83 7.02 -16.65
CA GLN A 282 -19.19 7.52 -16.61
C GLN A 282 -19.39 8.56 -17.73
N PRO A 283 -20.55 8.59 -18.40
CA PRO A 283 -20.85 9.62 -19.39
C PRO A 283 -20.93 10.98 -18.71
N LEU A 284 -20.18 11.94 -19.22
CA LEU A 284 -20.20 13.33 -18.73
C LEU A 284 -21.02 14.18 -19.68
N SER A 285 -21.72 15.17 -19.14
CA SER A 285 -22.43 16.15 -19.96
C SER A 285 -22.59 17.45 -19.20
N GLY A 286 -22.86 18.53 -19.92
CA GLY A 286 -23.16 19.78 -19.26
C GLY A 286 -23.33 20.93 -20.22
N GLY A 287 -23.42 22.12 -19.63
CA GLY A 287 -23.52 23.38 -20.33
C GLY A 287 -22.20 24.15 -20.29
N MET A 288 -22.06 25.07 -21.24
CA MET A 288 -21.03 26.09 -21.18
C MET A 288 -21.57 27.45 -21.63
N ASN A 289 -21.14 28.48 -20.93
CA ASN A 289 -21.20 29.86 -21.37
C ASN A 289 -19.77 30.37 -21.46
N LEU A 290 -19.43 31.02 -22.56
CA LEU A 290 -18.10 31.61 -22.79
C LEU A 290 -18.30 33.02 -23.33
N THR A 291 -17.49 33.94 -22.86
CA THR A 291 -17.40 35.29 -23.37
C THR A 291 -15.94 35.65 -23.56
N LEU A 292 -15.60 36.11 -24.75
CA LEU A 292 -14.31 36.68 -25.11
C LEU A 292 -14.54 38.18 -25.35
N TYR A 293 -13.84 39.04 -24.62
CA TYR A 293 -13.84 40.50 -24.82
C TYR A 293 -12.56 40.92 -25.54
N ASP A 294 -12.64 41.98 -26.35
CA ASP A 294 -11.52 42.59 -27.08
C ASP A 294 -10.69 41.57 -27.89
N TRP A 295 -11.39 40.58 -28.44
CA TRP A 295 -10.82 39.47 -29.22
C TRP A 295 -10.15 39.94 -30.52
N ASP A 296 -10.57 41.09 -31.02
CA ASP A 296 -10.08 41.78 -32.22
C ASP A 296 -8.71 42.44 -32.00
N GLN A 297 -8.31 42.65 -30.75
CA GLN A 297 -7.00 43.25 -30.39
C GLN A 297 -5.88 42.21 -30.18
N GLY A 298 -6.18 40.92 -30.41
CA GLY A 298 -5.23 39.81 -30.28
C GLY A 298 -5.33 39.05 -28.95
N LEU A 299 -4.71 37.86 -28.92
CA LEU A 299 -4.82 36.89 -27.81
C LEU A 299 -4.44 37.51 -26.44
N ASP A 300 -3.35 38.26 -26.38
CA ASP A 300 -2.84 38.83 -25.13
C ASP A 300 -3.80 39.88 -24.52
N GLN A 301 -4.59 40.57 -25.36
CA GLN A 301 -5.61 41.55 -24.93
C GLN A 301 -6.98 40.91 -24.70
N THR A 302 -7.18 39.67 -25.15
CA THR A 302 -8.47 39.00 -25.06
C THR A 302 -8.78 38.61 -23.61
N ALA A 303 -9.79 39.24 -23.01
CA ALA A 303 -10.31 38.83 -21.71
C ALA A 303 -11.32 37.69 -21.86
N ILE A 304 -11.16 36.65 -21.03
CA ILE A 304 -11.94 35.43 -21.06
C ILE A 304 -12.79 35.35 -19.79
N GLU A 305 -14.10 35.13 -19.97
CA GLU A 305 -15.02 34.73 -18.92
C GLU A 305 -15.75 33.46 -19.37
N ALA A 306 -15.65 32.38 -18.60
CA ALA A 306 -16.33 31.13 -18.91
C ALA A 306 -16.99 30.52 -17.68
N ARG A 307 -18.10 29.83 -17.90
CA ARG A 307 -18.75 28.98 -16.90
C ARG A 307 -19.11 27.67 -17.57
N ILE A 308 -18.45 26.61 -17.15
CA ILE A 308 -18.63 25.26 -17.66
C ILE A 308 -19.17 24.42 -16.50
N ASN A 309 -20.32 23.77 -16.68
CA ASN A 309 -20.80 22.79 -15.73
C ASN A 309 -20.64 21.37 -16.26
N VAL A 310 -20.45 20.43 -15.34
CA VAL A 310 -20.26 19.00 -15.57
C VAL A 310 -21.25 18.27 -14.68
N ILE A 311 -22.10 17.46 -15.29
CA ILE A 311 -23.03 16.56 -14.64
C ILE A 311 -22.41 15.18 -14.58
N THR A 312 -22.45 14.58 -13.39
CA THR A 312 -21.97 13.24 -13.06
C THR A 312 -23.10 12.42 -12.47
N ALA A 313 -22.98 11.09 -12.45
CA ALA A 313 -23.99 10.21 -11.88
C ALA A 313 -23.37 8.99 -11.19
N GLY A 314 -23.95 8.59 -10.06
CA GLY A 314 -23.56 7.39 -9.31
C GLY A 314 -24.68 6.93 -8.37
N GLU A 315 -24.37 6.06 -7.40
CA GLU A 315 -25.37 5.54 -6.44
C GLU A 315 -26.06 6.65 -5.63
N SER A 316 -25.37 7.78 -5.42
CA SER A 316 -25.90 8.97 -4.73
C SER A 316 -26.68 9.93 -5.64
N GLY A 317 -27.08 9.49 -6.84
CA GLY A 317 -27.82 10.29 -7.82
C GLY A 317 -26.93 11.15 -8.71
N LYS A 318 -27.47 12.27 -9.23
CA LYS A 318 -26.72 13.20 -10.10
C LYS A 318 -25.94 14.24 -9.28
N GLY A 319 -24.68 14.46 -9.64
CA GLY A 319 -23.83 15.54 -9.13
C GLY A 319 -23.63 16.63 -10.19
N ASN A 320 -23.45 17.88 -9.76
CA ASN A 320 -23.12 18.99 -10.65
C ASN A 320 -21.89 19.74 -10.12
N ALA A 321 -20.83 19.77 -10.92
CA ALA A 321 -19.63 20.56 -10.69
C ALA A 321 -19.57 21.71 -11.70
N VAL A 322 -19.09 22.88 -11.29
CA VAL A 322 -19.02 24.10 -12.09
C VAL A 322 -17.60 24.65 -12.03
N LEU A 323 -16.97 24.76 -13.19
CA LEU A 323 -15.72 25.47 -13.41
C LEU A 323 -16.05 26.87 -13.94
N THR A 324 -15.72 27.89 -13.17
CA THR A 324 -15.75 29.28 -13.60
C THR A 324 -14.33 29.71 -13.95
N LEU A 325 -14.14 30.34 -15.10
CA LEU A 325 -12.90 30.95 -15.56
C LEU A 325 -13.13 32.45 -15.73
N GLY A 326 -12.14 33.25 -15.37
CA GLY A 326 -12.17 34.69 -15.55
C GLY A 326 -12.77 35.48 -14.38
N PRO A 327 -12.75 36.82 -14.47
CA PRO A 327 -12.13 37.59 -15.55
C PRO A 327 -10.60 37.44 -15.57
N GLY A 328 -9.99 37.40 -16.75
CA GLY A 328 -8.56 37.22 -16.95
C GLY A 328 -8.19 36.94 -18.40
N ASN A 329 -6.90 36.84 -18.74
CA ASN A 329 -6.43 36.61 -20.10
C ASN A 329 -5.52 35.37 -20.20
N LEU A 330 -5.38 34.85 -21.41
CA LEU A 330 -4.39 33.84 -21.76
C LEU A 330 -3.32 34.47 -22.64
N SER A 331 -2.06 34.19 -22.35
CA SER A 331 -0.93 34.75 -23.10
C SER A 331 0.11 33.68 -23.40
N LEU A 332 0.81 33.88 -24.52
CA LEU A 332 2.00 33.08 -24.87
C LEU A 332 3.18 33.35 -23.92
N VAL A 333 3.20 34.51 -23.25
CA VAL A 333 4.27 34.90 -22.33
C VAL A 333 3.83 34.67 -20.88
N ASN A 334 2.73 35.30 -20.47
CA ASN A 334 2.26 35.21 -19.10
C ASN A 334 0.74 35.41 -19.00
N SER A 335 0.02 34.34 -18.74
CA SER A 335 -1.43 34.34 -18.53
C SER A 335 -1.76 34.83 -17.12
N ASP A 336 -2.93 35.44 -16.95
CA ASP A 336 -3.52 35.79 -15.66
C ASP A 336 -5.02 35.45 -15.72
N LEU A 337 -5.34 34.15 -15.57
CA LEU A 337 -6.71 33.66 -15.67
C LEU A 337 -7.15 33.04 -14.35
N LYS A 338 -8.00 33.77 -13.61
CA LYS A 338 -8.63 33.25 -12.39
C LYS A 338 -9.52 32.06 -12.74
N PHE A 339 -9.57 31.09 -11.85
CA PHE A 339 -10.52 29.99 -11.96
C PHE A 339 -11.11 29.61 -10.60
N GLN A 340 -12.29 29.00 -10.64
CA GLN A 340 -12.92 28.41 -9.47
C GLN A 340 -13.67 27.15 -9.87
N LEU A 341 -13.24 26.00 -9.35
CA LEU A 341 -14.01 24.75 -9.43
C LEU A 341 -14.86 24.60 -8.17
N SER A 342 -16.17 24.44 -8.33
CA SER A 342 -17.09 24.30 -7.20
C SER A 342 -18.20 23.28 -7.47
N GLY A 343 -18.73 22.65 -6.44
CA GLY A 343 -19.88 21.74 -6.55
C GLY A 343 -19.54 20.30 -6.22
N GLN A 344 -20.39 19.39 -6.70
CA GLN A 344 -20.38 17.98 -6.32
C GLN A 344 -20.21 17.08 -7.55
N ALA A 345 -19.33 16.09 -7.44
CA ALA A 345 -19.22 15.00 -8.40
C ALA A 345 -19.62 13.68 -7.73
N ASN A 346 -20.62 13.00 -8.29
CA ASN A 346 -21.04 11.68 -7.84
C ASN A 346 -20.34 10.64 -8.70
N LEU A 347 -19.46 9.86 -8.07
CA LEU A 347 -18.87 8.65 -8.63
C LEU A 347 -19.75 7.47 -8.23
N GLU A 348 -19.48 6.28 -8.78
CA GLU A 348 -20.24 5.06 -8.53
C GLU A 348 -20.50 4.84 -7.03
N LYS A 349 -19.43 4.82 -6.21
CA LYS A 349 -19.53 4.54 -4.76
C LYS A 349 -19.12 5.69 -3.83
N MET A 350 -18.74 6.82 -4.40
CA MET A 350 -18.13 7.95 -3.69
C MET A 350 -18.71 9.28 -4.17
N VAL A 351 -18.86 10.22 -3.25
CA VAL A 351 -19.26 11.59 -3.53
C VAL A 351 -18.08 12.51 -3.24
N LEU A 352 -17.71 13.32 -4.22
CA LEU A 352 -16.68 14.34 -4.13
C LEU A 352 -17.32 15.73 -4.07
N ASN A 353 -16.89 16.55 -3.12
CA ASN A 353 -17.28 17.95 -3.02
C ASN A 353 -16.04 18.82 -3.13
N ALA A 354 -16.04 19.78 -4.05
CA ALA A 354 -14.88 20.63 -4.30
C ALA A 354 -15.26 22.11 -4.16
N THR A 355 -14.33 22.90 -3.63
CA THR A 355 -14.30 24.35 -3.78
C THR A 355 -12.84 24.73 -3.92
N ILE A 356 -12.39 25.00 -5.14
CA ILE A 356 -10.98 25.18 -5.49
C ILE A 356 -10.86 26.47 -6.30
N PRO A 357 -10.72 27.64 -5.62
CA PRO A 357 -10.33 28.87 -6.28
C PRO A 357 -8.83 28.85 -6.58
N GLY A 358 -8.43 29.50 -7.66
CA GLY A 358 -7.02 29.62 -8.01
C GLY A 358 -6.77 30.54 -9.20
N LEU A 359 -5.52 30.54 -9.62
CA LEU A 359 -5.01 31.32 -10.74
C LEU A 359 -4.23 30.43 -11.70
N LEU A 360 -4.55 30.51 -12.99
CA LEU A 360 -3.72 30.01 -14.06
C LEU A 360 -2.75 31.11 -14.48
N SER A 361 -1.46 30.84 -14.35
CA SER A 361 -0.38 31.82 -14.60
C SER A 361 0.73 31.25 -15.48
N GLY A 362 1.60 32.12 -15.99
CA GLY A 362 2.69 31.73 -16.90
C GLY A 362 2.22 31.51 -18.34
N SER A 363 3.13 31.06 -19.20
CA SER A 363 2.82 30.80 -20.61
C SER A 363 1.74 29.73 -20.75
N ILE A 364 0.79 29.92 -21.67
CA ILE A 364 -0.18 28.88 -22.02
C ILE A 364 0.47 27.57 -22.51
N LEU A 365 1.73 27.62 -22.96
CA LEU A 365 2.51 26.44 -23.36
C LEU A 365 3.09 25.66 -22.16
N ASN A 366 3.21 26.31 -21.00
CA ASN A 366 3.67 25.68 -19.75
C ASN A 366 2.99 26.35 -18.54
N PRO A 367 1.67 26.11 -18.35
CA PRO A 367 0.89 26.82 -17.37
C PRO A 367 1.22 26.37 -15.94
N THR A 368 1.12 27.31 -15.00
CA THR A 368 1.18 27.07 -13.55
C THR A 368 -0.17 27.33 -12.92
N TRP A 369 -0.75 26.32 -12.29
CA TRP A 369 -1.98 26.43 -11.51
C TRP A 369 -1.63 26.74 -10.06
N VAL A 370 -2.09 27.87 -9.54
CA VAL A 370 -1.88 28.28 -8.15
C VAL A 370 -3.20 28.23 -7.40
N LEU A 371 -3.30 27.39 -6.37
CA LEU A 371 -4.52 27.22 -5.59
C LEU A 371 -4.57 28.25 -4.46
N HIS A 372 -5.66 29.02 -4.39
CA HIS A 372 -5.84 30.12 -3.44
C HIS A 372 -6.42 29.66 -2.09
N PRO A 373 -6.36 30.51 -1.05
CA PRO A 373 -7.04 30.24 0.22
C PRO A 373 -8.52 29.87 0.02
N GLY A 374 -8.99 28.87 0.76
CA GLY A 374 -10.32 28.28 0.60
C GLY A 374 -10.37 27.05 -0.32
N ALA A 375 -9.27 26.70 -1.00
CA ALA A 375 -9.19 25.48 -1.79
C ALA A 375 -9.30 24.21 -0.90
N LEU A 376 -10.39 23.45 -1.09
CA LEU A 376 -10.73 22.26 -0.33
C LEU A 376 -11.42 21.23 -1.23
N LEU A 377 -10.93 19.99 -1.16
CA LEU A 377 -11.61 18.81 -1.70
C LEU A 377 -12.08 17.95 -0.53
N ARG A 378 -13.30 17.39 -0.63
CA ARG A 378 -13.86 16.46 0.34
C ARG A 378 -14.42 15.23 -0.35
N ALA A 379 -14.35 14.08 0.30
CA ALA A 379 -14.93 12.84 -0.19
C ALA A 379 -15.65 12.05 0.92
N HIS A 380 -16.70 11.34 0.57
CA HIS A 380 -17.37 10.36 1.43
C HIS A 380 -18.06 9.28 0.59
N GLY A 381 -18.27 8.10 1.16
CA GLY A 381 -18.88 6.96 0.45
C GLY A 381 -18.31 5.61 0.87
N ASN A 382 -18.69 4.55 0.17
CA ASN A 382 -18.29 3.17 0.47
C ASN A 382 -17.22 2.73 -0.54
N LEU A 383 -15.95 2.68 -0.13
CA LEU A 383 -14.87 2.30 -1.04
C LEU A 383 -14.93 0.80 -1.38
N THR A 384 -15.22 -0.02 -0.36
CA THR A 384 -15.54 -1.46 -0.47
C THR A 384 -16.81 -1.75 0.36
N PRO A 385 -17.40 -2.96 0.27
CA PRO A 385 -18.52 -3.34 1.14
C PRO A 385 -18.18 -3.25 2.64
N GLU A 386 -16.91 -3.40 3.00
CA GLU A 386 -16.40 -3.35 4.38
C GLU A 386 -15.97 -1.95 4.80
N LEU A 387 -15.38 -1.16 3.89
CA LEU A 387 -14.75 0.12 4.18
C LEU A 387 -15.58 1.32 3.70
N ARG A 388 -16.09 2.08 4.67
CA ARG A 388 -16.78 3.36 4.47
C ARG A 388 -15.92 4.55 4.87
N ILE A 389 -15.71 5.48 3.94
CA ILE A 389 -15.16 6.80 4.21
C ILE A 389 -16.28 7.70 4.71
N LYS A 390 -16.25 8.08 5.99
CA LYS A 390 -17.22 9.01 6.58
C LYS A 390 -16.97 10.42 6.09
N ASP A 391 -15.70 10.82 6.06
CA ASP A 391 -15.25 12.13 5.63
C ASP A 391 -13.74 12.07 5.36
N ALA A 392 -13.34 12.40 4.14
CA ALA A 392 -11.95 12.65 3.77
C ALA A 392 -11.83 14.11 3.30
N ARG A 393 -10.79 14.82 3.75
CA ARG A 393 -10.56 16.23 3.43
C ARG A 393 -9.13 16.44 2.94
N TRP A 394 -8.99 17.19 1.86
CA TRP A 394 -7.72 17.67 1.34
C TRP A 394 -7.77 19.20 1.23
N PRO A 395 -7.25 19.92 2.24
CA PRO A 395 -6.91 21.33 2.11
C PRO A 395 -5.82 21.51 1.05
N LEU A 396 -6.05 22.39 0.09
CA LEU A 396 -5.19 22.59 -1.08
C LEU A 396 -4.65 24.04 -1.21
N ALA A 397 -4.89 24.88 -0.21
CA ALA A 397 -4.47 26.28 -0.25
C ALA A 397 -2.94 26.40 -0.37
N GLY A 398 -2.47 27.23 -1.31
CA GLY A 398 -1.05 27.47 -1.56
C GLY A 398 -0.35 26.38 -2.38
N VAL A 399 -1.05 25.33 -2.80
CA VAL A 399 -0.52 24.30 -3.70
C VAL A 399 -0.37 24.88 -5.11
N LYS A 400 0.76 24.59 -5.75
CA LYS A 400 1.05 24.89 -7.14
C LYS A 400 1.16 23.60 -7.92
N VAL A 401 0.54 23.55 -9.10
CA VAL A 401 0.63 22.42 -10.02
C VAL A 401 1.24 22.89 -11.34
N THR A 402 2.34 22.27 -11.72
CA THR A 402 3.04 22.51 -13.00
C THR A 402 3.26 21.18 -13.71
N ALA A 403 3.77 21.21 -14.94
CA ALA A 403 4.22 20.00 -15.63
C ALA A 403 5.30 19.25 -14.84
N ALA A 404 6.16 19.95 -14.09
CA ALA A 404 7.23 19.36 -13.29
C ALA A 404 6.72 18.62 -12.05
N GLY A 405 5.59 19.05 -11.46
CA GLY A 405 4.99 18.39 -10.31
C GLY A 405 4.21 19.30 -9.39
N VAL A 406 3.77 18.72 -8.28
CA VAL A 406 3.03 19.44 -7.24
C VAL A 406 4.01 20.04 -6.24
N THR A 407 3.85 21.34 -5.97
CA THR A 407 4.67 22.09 -5.00
C THR A 407 3.77 22.78 -3.98
N GLY A 408 4.03 22.59 -2.68
CA GLY A 408 3.22 23.17 -1.62
C GLY A 408 2.88 22.17 -0.52
N ARG A 409 2.02 22.58 0.41
CA ARG A 409 1.60 21.73 1.53
C ARG A 409 0.50 20.77 1.08
N LEU A 410 0.76 19.47 1.18
CA LEU A 410 -0.20 18.41 0.90
C LEU A 410 -0.73 17.82 2.20
N GLN A 411 -2.04 17.89 2.39
CA GLN A 411 -2.70 17.40 3.59
C GLN A 411 -3.83 16.43 3.25
N ALA A 412 -4.01 15.41 4.07
CA ALA A 412 -5.17 14.54 4.04
C ALA A 412 -5.65 14.27 5.47
N ILE A 413 -6.96 14.41 5.70
CA ILE A 413 -7.61 14.12 6.97
C ILE A 413 -8.73 13.14 6.67
N VAL A 414 -8.64 11.92 7.18
CA VAL A 414 -9.52 10.81 6.82
C VAL A 414 -10.16 10.23 8.08
N ASN A 415 -11.49 10.23 8.11
CA ASN A 415 -12.29 9.51 9.08
C ASN A 415 -13.03 8.38 8.35
N ALA A 416 -12.76 7.15 8.77
CA ALA A 416 -13.28 5.96 8.11
C ALA A 416 -13.74 4.91 9.11
N GLN A 417 -14.55 3.98 8.61
CA GLN A 417 -15.07 2.86 9.33
C GLN A 417 -14.95 1.62 8.46
N ASP A 418 -14.33 0.59 9.00
CA ASP A 418 -14.26 -0.74 8.42
C ASP A 418 -15.06 -1.72 9.29
N SER A 419 -15.79 -2.65 8.67
CA SER A 419 -16.59 -3.64 9.40
C SER A 419 -15.74 -4.61 10.23
N PHE A 420 -14.52 -4.92 9.79
CA PHE A 420 -13.57 -5.80 10.47
C PHE A 420 -12.57 -4.99 11.30
N TRP A 421 -11.93 -3.99 10.70
CA TRP A 421 -10.86 -3.21 11.35
C TRP A 421 -11.38 -2.15 12.32
N GLY A 422 -12.67 -1.77 12.28
CA GLY A 422 -13.28 -0.79 13.17
C GLY A 422 -13.19 0.67 12.68
N ASN A 423 -13.48 1.62 13.58
CA ASN A 423 -13.40 3.05 13.28
C ASN A 423 -11.99 3.59 13.46
N PHE A 424 -11.55 4.46 12.55
CA PHE A 424 -10.23 5.10 12.64
C PHE A 424 -10.21 6.50 12.04
N ASN A 425 -9.27 7.30 12.54
CA ASN A 425 -8.95 8.63 12.05
C ASN A 425 -7.45 8.68 11.72
N LEU A 426 -7.13 9.15 10.52
CA LEU A 426 -5.78 9.34 10.01
C LEU A 426 -5.58 10.77 9.51
N HIS A 427 -4.46 11.35 9.88
CA HIS A 427 -3.98 12.63 9.39
C HIS A 427 -2.65 12.42 8.69
N LEU A 428 -2.48 13.15 7.59
CA LEU A 428 -1.25 13.23 6.80
C LEU A 428 -1.02 14.70 6.47
N ASP A 429 0.20 15.18 6.70
CA ASP A 429 0.60 16.56 6.46
C ASP A 429 2.04 16.59 5.98
N GLY A 430 2.27 17.17 4.81
CA GLY A 430 3.60 17.19 4.21
C GLY A 430 3.84 18.37 3.29
N GLN A 431 5.10 18.56 2.93
CA GLN A 431 5.56 19.58 1.99
C GLN A 431 6.10 18.88 0.75
N ALA A 432 5.55 19.23 -0.40
CA ALA A 432 5.96 18.74 -1.72
C ALA A 432 6.76 19.81 -2.47
N GLN A 433 7.72 19.37 -3.28
CA GLN A 433 8.50 20.17 -4.20
C GLN A 433 8.61 19.42 -5.52
N GLU A 434 7.97 19.96 -6.56
CA GLU A 434 7.89 19.37 -7.90
C GLU A 434 7.61 17.87 -7.87
N PHE A 435 6.70 17.47 -6.98
CA PHE A 435 6.48 16.06 -6.68
C PHE A 435 5.53 15.40 -7.68
N TRP A 436 5.97 14.27 -8.21
CA TRP A 436 5.18 13.23 -8.86
C TRP A 436 5.63 11.87 -8.32
N PRO A 437 4.83 10.79 -8.43
CA PRO A 437 5.35 9.45 -8.14
C PRO A 437 6.66 9.22 -8.92
N ASP A 438 7.71 8.83 -8.19
CA ASP A 438 9.06 8.58 -8.70
C ASP A 438 9.86 9.82 -9.18
N LYS A 439 9.36 11.06 -8.96
CA LYS A 439 10.07 12.32 -9.27
C LYS A 439 9.84 13.40 -8.20
N GLY A 440 10.83 14.28 -8.03
CA GLY A 440 10.75 15.36 -7.04
C GLY A 440 10.87 14.84 -5.61
N ASN A 441 10.36 15.63 -4.66
CA ASN A 441 10.49 15.35 -3.23
C ASN A 441 9.19 15.68 -2.48
N TRP A 442 8.77 14.77 -1.61
CA TRP A 442 7.66 15.00 -0.69
C TRP A 442 8.05 14.49 0.70
N GLN A 443 8.01 15.37 1.69
CA GLN A 443 8.24 15.03 3.10
C GLN A 443 6.92 15.11 3.84
N TRP A 444 6.57 14.10 4.64
CA TRP A 444 5.30 14.05 5.35
C TRP A 444 5.46 13.63 6.81
N ARG A 445 4.43 13.97 7.57
CA ARG A 445 4.14 13.47 8.91
C ARG A 445 2.76 12.85 8.88
N TYR A 446 2.58 11.79 9.63
CA TYR A 446 1.28 11.15 9.80
C TYR A 446 1.01 10.89 11.27
N TRP A 447 -0.26 10.91 11.64
CA TRP A 447 -0.71 10.52 12.96
C TRP A 447 -2.17 10.09 12.92
N GLY A 448 -2.58 9.29 13.88
CA GLY A 448 -3.94 8.80 13.91
C GLY A 448 -4.22 7.91 15.10
N ASN A 449 -5.47 7.50 15.20
CA ASN A 449 -5.92 6.55 16.20
C ASN A 449 -7.16 5.81 15.71
N GLY A 450 -7.46 4.70 16.38
CA GLY A 450 -8.64 3.93 16.07
C GLY A 450 -8.93 2.85 17.10
N ARG A 451 -9.93 2.04 16.79
CA ARG A 451 -10.25 0.81 17.50
C ARG A 451 -9.97 -0.36 16.57
N LEU A 452 -9.54 -1.48 17.13
CA LEU A 452 -9.30 -2.74 16.44
C LEU A 452 -10.14 -3.84 17.13
N PRO A 453 -11.42 -3.99 16.76
CA PRO A 453 -12.34 -4.90 17.43
C PRO A 453 -11.87 -6.36 17.49
N PRO A 454 -11.26 -6.95 16.43
CA PRO A 454 -10.80 -8.35 16.46
C PRO A 454 -9.79 -8.65 17.56
N LEU A 455 -9.03 -7.63 18.00
CA LEU A 455 -8.02 -7.75 19.06
C LEU A 455 -8.44 -7.05 20.36
N ALA A 456 -9.68 -6.59 20.45
CA ALA A 456 -10.24 -5.82 21.55
C ALA A 456 -9.35 -4.63 21.99
N ALA A 457 -8.73 -3.96 21.01
CA ALA A 457 -7.67 -2.99 21.22
C ALA A 457 -8.05 -1.57 20.75
N ARG A 458 -7.45 -0.55 21.37
CA ARG A 458 -7.35 0.82 20.84
C ARG A 458 -5.92 1.05 20.42
N TRP A 459 -5.73 1.73 19.29
CA TRP A 459 -4.40 2.01 18.77
C TRP A 459 -4.19 3.49 18.52
N ASP A 460 -2.94 3.92 18.67
CA ASP A 460 -2.42 5.22 18.25
C ASP A 460 -1.24 5.01 17.31
N MET A 461 -1.07 5.88 16.32
CA MET A 461 0.11 5.89 15.49
C MET A 461 0.62 7.31 15.25
N SER A 462 1.93 7.43 15.08
CA SER A 462 2.55 8.65 14.58
C SER A 462 3.86 8.34 13.88
N GLY A 463 4.24 9.20 12.95
CA GLY A 463 5.50 9.06 12.26
C GLY A 463 5.78 10.18 11.26
N LYS A 464 6.90 10.02 10.57
CA LYS A 464 7.32 10.91 9.50
C LYS A 464 8.15 10.15 8.47
N GLY A 465 8.14 10.63 7.24
CA GLY A 465 8.89 10.05 6.14
C GLY A 465 9.06 11.01 5.00
N ARG A 466 9.69 10.52 3.94
CA ARG A 466 9.95 11.24 2.70
C ARG A 466 9.95 10.31 1.49
N TRP A 467 9.60 10.86 0.35
CA TRP A 467 9.61 10.20 -0.95
C TRP A 467 10.41 11.11 -1.88
N GLN A 468 11.57 10.64 -2.29
CA GLN A 468 12.52 11.37 -3.11
C GLN A 468 12.89 10.52 -4.32
N GLY A 469 12.45 10.94 -5.51
CA GLY A 469 12.56 10.10 -6.71
C GLY A 469 11.93 8.74 -6.47
N THR A 470 12.67 7.65 -6.71
CA THR A 470 12.20 6.27 -6.51
C THR A 470 12.39 5.74 -5.07
N LEU A 471 12.94 6.54 -4.15
CA LEU A 471 13.21 6.12 -2.77
C LEU A 471 12.12 6.60 -1.81
N ILE A 472 11.50 5.67 -1.10
CA ILE A 472 10.59 5.94 0.02
C ILE A 472 11.33 5.65 1.33
N THR A 473 11.36 6.62 2.25
CA THR A 473 11.94 6.47 3.59
C THR A 473 10.90 6.80 4.66
N VAL A 474 10.70 5.92 5.63
CA VAL A 474 9.97 6.22 6.87
C VAL A 474 11.01 6.40 7.98
N ASP A 475 11.26 7.65 8.36
CA ASP A 475 12.30 8.01 9.33
C ASP A 475 11.87 7.71 10.77
N LYS A 476 10.58 7.85 11.07
CA LYS A 476 10.00 7.51 12.37
C LYS A 476 8.63 6.87 12.20
N LEU A 477 8.38 5.86 13.01
CA LEU A 477 7.09 5.21 13.20
C LEU A 477 7.01 4.83 14.68
N SER A 478 5.87 5.11 15.28
CA SER A 478 5.50 4.68 16.62
C SER A 478 4.02 4.33 16.60
N THR A 479 3.70 3.06 16.82
CA THR A 479 2.33 2.54 16.90
C THR A 479 2.14 1.87 18.24
N GLY A 480 1.25 2.40 19.07
CA GLY A 480 0.90 1.85 20.38
C GLY A 480 -0.46 1.17 20.38
N PHE A 481 -0.64 0.18 21.24
CA PHE A 481 -1.93 -0.41 21.58
C PHE A 481 -2.13 -0.37 23.10
N ASP A 482 -3.37 -0.23 23.57
CA ASP A 482 -3.68 -0.36 25.01
C ASP A 482 -3.55 -1.81 25.51
N ARG A 483 -4.01 -2.76 24.69
CA ARG A 483 -3.86 -4.20 24.87
C ARG A 483 -4.00 -4.91 23.53
N LEU A 484 -3.48 -6.12 23.38
CA LEU A 484 -3.83 -7.02 22.30
C LEU A 484 -4.33 -8.34 22.91
N GLN A 485 -5.51 -8.78 22.51
CA GLN A 485 -6.04 -10.08 22.90
C GLN A 485 -6.27 -10.92 21.65
N TYR A 486 -5.53 -12.01 21.50
CA TYR A 486 -5.67 -12.93 20.37
C TYR A 486 -5.59 -14.37 20.85
N GLY A 487 -6.70 -15.12 20.71
CA GLY A 487 -6.83 -16.47 21.23
C GLY A 487 -6.47 -16.52 22.72
N LEU A 488 -5.39 -17.23 23.01
CA LEU A 488 -4.91 -17.56 24.35
C LEU A 488 -3.85 -16.58 24.87
N VAL A 489 -3.52 -15.54 24.09
CA VAL A 489 -2.45 -14.59 24.40
C VAL A 489 -3.02 -13.21 24.65
N LYS A 490 -2.63 -12.60 25.76
CA LYS A 490 -2.94 -11.21 26.10
C LYS A 490 -1.66 -10.41 26.28
N VAL A 491 -1.44 -9.44 25.40
CA VAL A 491 -0.28 -8.54 25.41
C VAL A 491 -0.69 -7.21 26.03
N GLU A 492 0.02 -6.78 27.07
CA GLU A 492 -0.22 -5.53 27.77
C GLU A 492 0.60 -4.38 27.18
N ALA A 493 -0.09 -3.32 26.76
CA ALA A 493 0.48 -2.07 26.24
C ALA A 493 1.62 -2.25 25.22
N PRO A 494 1.46 -3.04 24.14
CA PRO A 494 2.53 -3.21 23.17
C PRO A 494 2.73 -1.94 22.34
N ARG A 495 3.99 -1.65 22.01
CA ARG A 495 4.37 -0.53 21.16
C ARG A 495 5.43 -0.94 20.15
N LEU A 496 5.14 -0.70 18.89
CA LEU A 496 6.00 -0.90 17.74
C LEU A 496 6.68 0.41 17.36
N THR A 497 8.01 0.41 17.29
CA THR A 497 8.81 1.55 16.86
C THR A 497 9.84 1.17 15.80
N LEU A 498 10.31 2.14 15.02
CA LEU A 498 11.48 1.94 14.16
C LEU A 498 12.77 2.15 14.95
N ALA A 499 13.58 1.10 15.03
CA ALA A 499 14.96 1.17 15.50
C ALA A 499 15.92 1.69 14.41
N LYS A 500 15.62 1.38 13.14
CA LYS A 500 16.30 1.95 11.97
C LYS A 500 15.25 2.42 10.97
N PRO A 501 15.49 3.51 10.21
CA PRO A 501 14.57 3.96 9.17
C PRO A 501 14.20 2.83 8.22
N LEU A 502 12.92 2.77 7.83
CA LEU A 502 12.49 1.89 6.75
C LEU A 502 12.83 2.58 5.43
N THR A 503 13.59 1.93 4.57
CA THR A 503 13.92 2.40 3.22
C THR A 503 13.42 1.41 2.19
N TRP A 504 12.67 1.91 1.21
CA TRP A 504 12.19 1.14 0.07
C TRP A 504 12.60 1.82 -1.22
N GLN A 505 13.59 1.22 -1.88
CA GLN A 505 14.06 1.61 -3.21
C GLN A 505 13.20 0.91 -4.26
N ARG A 506 12.41 1.69 -5.00
CA ARG A 506 11.45 1.20 -6.00
C ARG A 506 12.01 1.14 -7.43
N ASP A 507 13.32 1.31 -7.60
CA ASP A 507 13.95 1.16 -8.90
C ASP A 507 13.92 -0.31 -9.34
N ASN A 508 13.52 -0.55 -10.58
CA ASN A 508 13.43 -1.89 -11.16
C ASN A 508 14.81 -2.57 -11.30
N HIS A 509 15.90 -1.81 -11.40
CA HIS A 509 17.25 -2.37 -11.57
C HIS A 509 17.87 -2.80 -10.24
N HIS A 510 17.66 -2.00 -9.18
CA HIS A 510 18.22 -2.26 -7.84
C HIS A 510 17.16 -2.10 -6.75
N PRO A 511 16.13 -2.97 -6.72
CA PRO A 511 15.10 -2.91 -5.69
C PRO A 511 15.68 -3.34 -4.34
N ALA A 512 15.39 -2.57 -3.30
CA ALA A 512 15.84 -2.86 -1.95
C ALA A 512 14.79 -2.43 -0.93
N PHE A 513 14.57 -3.28 0.07
CA PHE A 513 13.68 -3.02 1.19
C PHE A 513 14.40 -3.37 2.49
N ILE A 514 14.65 -2.36 3.32
CA ILE A 514 15.40 -2.50 4.57
C ILE A 514 14.62 -1.79 5.67
N ALA A 515 14.47 -2.42 6.83
CA ALA A 515 13.85 -1.81 8.00
C ALA A 515 14.37 -2.42 9.30
N GLY A 516 14.38 -1.65 10.38
CA GLY A 516 14.65 -2.16 11.73
C GLY A 516 13.51 -1.80 12.66
N PHE A 517 12.86 -2.79 13.27
CA PHE A 517 11.73 -2.61 14.16
C PHE A 517 12.05 -3.07 15.58
N GLU A 518 11.42 -2.43 16.55
CA GLU A 518 11.36 -2.87 17.94
C GLU A 518 9.90 -2.94 18.37
N LEU A 519 9.50 -4.08 18.90
CA LEU A 519 8.18 -4.29 19.50
C LEU A 519 8.39 -4.56 20.99
N GLY A 520 8.07 -3.57 21.83
CA GLY A 520 8.10 -3.68 23.28
C GLY A 520 6.72 -3.98 23.83
N ALA A 521 6.62 -4.84 24.85
CA ALA A 521 5.41 -5.10 25.62
C ALA A 521 5.72 -5.13 27.12
N LYS A 522 4.77 -4.69 27.95
CA LYS A 522 4.95 -4.69 29.42
C LYS A 522 4.81 -6.09 30.02
N LYS A 523 3.90 -6.89 29.48
CA LYS A 523 3.62 -8.25 29.92
C LYS A 523 2.91 -9.01 28.80
N VAL A 524 3.23 -10.29 28.63
CA VAL A 524 2.48 -11.18 27.73
C VAL A 524 1.95 -12.35 28.54
N ALA A 525 0.65 -12.37 28.82
CA ALA A 525 0.01 -13.44 29.59
C ALA A 525 -0.55 -14.53 28.67
N PHE A 526 -0.43 -15.78 29.10
CA PHE A 526 -0.96 -16.97 28.42
C PHE A 526 -2.13 -17.55 29.23
N SER A 527 -3.27 -17.83 28.59
CA SER A 527 -4.50 -18.25 29.27
C SER A 527 -4.50 -19.70 29.74
N ASP A 528 -3.64 -20.56 29.19
CA ASP A 528 -3.74 -22.02 29.34
C ASP A 528 -3.03 -22.59 30.58
N GLY A 529 -2.57 -21.70 31.47
CA GLY A 529 -1.86 -22.13 32.67
C GLY A 529 -1.27 -20.99 33.48
N GLY A 530 -1.89 -19.80 33.48
CA GLY A 530 -1.52 -18.67 34.35
C GLY A 530 -0.15 -18.01 34.12
N GLY A 531 0.72 -18.60 33.30
CA GLY A 531 2.06 -18.11 33.02
C GLY A 531 2.09 -16.81 32.19
N TYR A 532 3.22 -16.10 32.27
CA TYR A 532 3.44 -14.86 31.53
C TYR A 532 4.91 -14.65 31.15
N LEU A 533 5.15 -13.99 30.02
CA LEU A 533 6.44 -13.34 29.77
C LEU A 533 6.47 -11.98 30.49
N PRO A 534 7.55 -11.69 31.24
CA PRO A 534 7.80 -10.36 31.82
C PRO A 534 8.03 -9.31 30.70
N PRO A 535 8.30 -8.02 31.03
CA PRO A 535 8.58 -7.01 30.02
C PRO A 535 9.53 -7.51 28.93
N ALA A 536 9.04 -7.51 27.69
CA ALA A 536 9.66 -8.17 26.56
C ALA A 536 9.87 -7.19 25.41
N VAL A 537 11.01 -7.32 24.74
CA VAL A 537 11.37 -6.55 23.55
C VAL A 537 11.75 -7.51 22.44
N LEU A 538 11.04 -7.44 21.34
CA LEU A 538 11.35 -8.11 20.08
C LEU A 538 12.01 -7.12 19.14
N SER A 539 13.29 -7.33 18.84
CA SER A 539 14.03 -6.53 17.86
C SER A 539 14.10 -7.28 16.54
N LEU A 540 13.70 -6.66 15.43
CA LEU A 540 13.67 -7.26 14.10
C LEU A 540 14.44 -6.39 13.10
N GLN A 541 15.16 -7.02 12.18
CA GLN A 541 15.78 -6.43 11.01
C GLN A 541 15.24 -7.12 9.77
N LEU A 542 14.75 -6.34 8.82
CA LEU A 542 14.21 -6.81 7.55
C LEU A 542 15.19 -6.43 6.43
N ASN A 543 15.41 -7.35 5.50
CA ASN A 543 16.23 -7.12 4.32
C ASN A 543 15.66 -7.93 3.13
N GLY A 544 15.27 -7.24 2.06
CA GLY A 544 14.58 -7.84 0.93
C GLY A 544 14.54 -6.93 -0.29
N ARG A 545 13.69 -7.28 -1.25
CA ARG A 545 13.48 -6.50 -2.48
C ARG A 545 12.29 -5.55 -2.36
N ALA A 546 11.25 -5.96 -1.64
CA ALA A 546 10.00 -5.24 -1.53
C ALA A 546 9.26 -5.59 -0.21
N PRO A 547 8.21 -4.83 0.19
CA PRO A 547 7.44 -5.10 1.40
C PRO A 547 6.75 -6.47 1.45
N ASP A 548 6.66 -7.16 0.32
CA ASP A 548 6.09 -8.50 0.15
C ASP A 548 7.16 -9.60 0.00
N ASP A 549 8.45 -9.28 -0.11
CA ASP A 549 9.53 -10.28 -0.20
C ASP A 549 10.77 -9.82 0.57
N PHE A 550 10.94 -10.35 1.78
CA PHE A 550 12.08 -10.06 2.64
C PHE A 550 12.49 -11.21 3.55
N LEU A 551 13.78 -11.26 3.84
CA LEU A 551 14.33 -12.01 4.96
C LEU A 551 14.25 -11.16 6.22
N TRP A 552 14.07 -11.81 7.36
CA TRP A 552 14.05 -11.14 8.64
C TRP A 552 14.91 -11.88 9.66
N GLN A 553 15.54 -11.12 10.55
CA GLN A 553 16.35 -11.62 11.66
C GLN A 553 16.03 -10.80 12.89
N GLY A 554 16.13 -11.41 14.07
CA GLY A 554 15.80 -10.68 15.28
C GLY A 554 16.12 -11.41 16.57
N ASN A 555 15.90 -10.71 17.68
CA ASN A 555 16.08 -11.24 19.01
C ASN A 555 14.86 -10.91 19.86
N LEU A 556 14.35 -11.90 20.60
CA LEU A 556 13.36 -11.68 21.67
C LEU A 556 14.07 -11.76 23.02
N GLN A 557 14.00 -10.68 23.80
CA GLN A 557 14.50 -10.60 25.17
C GLN A 557 13.35 -10.29 26.12
N ALA A 558 13.19 -11.05 27.20
CA ALA A 558 12.21 -10.78 28.25
C ALA A 558 12.88 -10.85 29.62
N GLN A 559 13.33 -9.70 30.14
CA GLN A 559 14.21 -9.61 31.32
C GLN A 559 15.40 -10.57 31.23
N ALA A 560 15.44 -11.64 32.04
CA ALA A 560 16.50 -12.64 32.02
C ALA A 560 16.28 -13.79 31.00
N ILE A 561 15.08 -13.89 30.40
CA ILE A 561 14.75 -14.88 29.37
C ILE A 561 15.26 -14.37 28.02
N GLY A 562 16.03 -15.19 27.30
CA GLY A 562 16.69 -14.82 26.05
C GLY A 562 18.11 -14.28 26.22
N PRO A 563 18.75 -13.81 25.14
CA PRO A 563 18.12 -13.48 23.86
C PRO A 563 17.79 -14.73 23.04
N ILE A 564 16.57 -14.77 22.52
CA ILE A 564 16.11 -15.84 21.63
C ILE A 564 16.37 -15.36 20.21
N ALA A 565 17.31 -16.00 19.52
CA ALA A 565 17.62 -15.65 18.16
C ALA A 565 16.50 -16.14 17.24
N LEU A 566 16.00 -15.26 16.39
CA LEU A 566 14.93 -15.53 15.45
C LEU A 566 15.40 -15.21 14.03
N GLY A 567 14.96 -15.98 13.06
CA GLY A 567 15.27 -15.75 11.65
C GLY A 567 14.22 -16.35 10.74
N GLY A 568 14.03 -15.78 9.56
CA GLY A 568 13.03 -16.30 8.63
C GLY A 568 12.85 -15.50 7.35
N ARG A 569 11.73 -15.77 6.68
CA ARG A 569 11.34 -15.14 5.42
C ARG A 569 9.85 -14.84 5.39
N TRP A 570 9.51 -13.73 4.74
CA TRP A 570 8.18 -13.41 4.24
C TRP A 570 8.22 -13.43 2.71
N ASP A 571 7.28 -14.14 2.08
CA ASP A 571 7.18 -14.31 0.62
C ASP A 571 5.88 -13.73 0.02
N GLY A 572 5.15 -12.92 0.80
CA GLY A 572 3.91 -12.26 0.37
C GLY A 572 2.65 -13.05 0.74
N GLU A 573 2.79 -14.35 0.97
CA GLU A 573 1.68 -15.24 1.35
C GLU A 573 1.91 -15.94 2.69
N ARG A 574 3.17 -16.32 2.96
CA ARG A 574 3.56 -17.16 4.08
C ARG A 574 4.75 -16.57 4.84
N LEU A 575 4.59 -16.48 6.15
CA LEU A 575 5.66 -16.17 7.09
C LEU A 575 6.28 -17.47 7.57
N ARG A 576 7.57 -17.67 7.32
CA ARG A 576 8.33 -18.81 7.84
C ARG A 576 9.43 -18.30 8.74
N GLY A 577 9.72 -19.03 9.81
CA GLY A 577 10.84 -18.70 10.65
C GLY A 577 11.29 -19.84 11.55
N GLU A 578 12.42 -19.62 12.17
CA GLU A 578 12.99 -20.45 13.22
C GLU A 578 13.41 -19.59 14.40
N GLY A 579 13.43 -20.22 15.57
CA GLY A 579 13.84 -19.63 16.83
C GLY A 579 14.76 -20.57 17.58
N TRP A 580 15.85 -20.02 18.08
CA TRP A 580 16.88 -20.72 18.85
C TRP A 580 16.96 -20.10 20.24
N TRP A 581 16.59 -20.90 21.24
CA TRP A 581 16.76 -20.58 22.64
C TRP A 581 18.14 -21.07 23.09
N PRO A 582 19.03 -20.17 23.54
CA PRO A 582 20.30 -20.58 24.09
C PRO A 582 20.10 -21.36 25.40
N LYS A 583 21.15 -22.04 25.84
CA LYS A 583 21.17 -22.73 27.13
C LYS A 583 21.06 -21.71 28.27
N GLN A 584 20.00 -21.79 29.06
CA GLN A 584 19.71 -20.87 30.17
C GLN A 584 19.29 -21.62 31.43
N SER A 585 19.59 -21.05 32.59
CA SER A 585 19.16 -21.58 33.89
C SER A 585 17.62 -21.69 33.96
N LEU A 586 17.09 -22.83 34.38
CA LEU A 586 15.65 -23.06 34.52
C LEU A 586 14.94 -21.99 35.36
N LYS A 587 15.60 -21.46 36.40
CA LYS A 587 15.06 -20.38 37.27
C LYS A 587 14.49 -19.20 36.50
N VAL A 588 15.06 -18.82 35.35
CA VAL A 588 14.60 -17.63 34.61
C VAL A 588 13.21 -17.83 33.99
N PHE A 589 12.79 -19.09 33.82
CA PHE A 589 11.49 -19.45 33.23
C PHE A 589 10.37 -19.59 34.28
N GLN A 590 10.64 -19.29 35.56
CA GLN A 590 9.62 -19.32 36.62
C GLN A 590 8.33 -18.55 36.25
N PRO A 591 8.37 -17.36 35.61
CA PRO A 591 7.15 -16.63 35.24
C PRO A 591 6.25 -17.36 34.25
N LEU A 592 6.78 -18.35 33.49
CA LEU A 592 5.99 -19.13 32.54
C LEU A 592 5.14 -20.22 33.19
N LEU A 593 5.35 -20.50 34.48
CA LEU A 593 4.57 -21.46 35.26
C LEU A 593 3.49 -20.74 36.08
N SER A 594 2.29 -21.32 36.19
CA SER A 594 1.26 -20.81 37.11
C SER A 594 1.76 -20.87 38.55
N GLU A 595 1.48 -19.84 39.35
CA GLU A 595 1.67 -19.91 40.80
C GLU A 595 0.76 -20.97 41.44
N GLU A 596 -0.40 -21.27 40.84
CA GLU A 596 -1.36 -22.27 41.32
C GLU A 596 -0.81 -23.71 41.28
N LEU A 597 0.22 -23.98 40.47
CA LEU A 597 0.86 -25.29 40.41
C LEU A 597 1.71 -25.59 41.65
N GLY A 598 2.06 -24.57 42.45
CA GLY A 598 2.95 -24.73 43.60
C GLY A 598 4.38 -25.13 43.23
N ILE A 599 4.80 -24.94 41.99
CA ILE A 599 6.13 -25.32 41.49
C ILE A 599 7.10 -24.14 41.58
N LYS A 600 8.23 -24.31 42.27
CA LYS A 600 9.35 -23.36 42.27
C LYS A 600 10.59 -24.00 41.65
N LEU A 601 11.02 -23.48 40.50
CA LEU A 601 12.22 -23.93 39.79
C LEU A 601 13.48 -23.61 40.60
N ARG A 602 14.33 -24.62 40.81
CA ARG A 602 15.53 -24.55 41.61
C ARG A 602 16.80 -24.72 40.79
N ASP A 603 16.94 -25.76 39.98
CA ASP A 603 18.22 -26.04 39.28
C ASP A 603 17.97 -26.54 37.85
N GLY A 604 19.05 -26.62 37.08
CA GLY A 604 19.06 -27.18 35.73
C GLY A 604 19.01 -26.13 34.63
N GLU A 605 19.03 -26.61 33.40
CA GLU A 605 19.17 -25.78 32.20
C GLU A 605 18.12 -26.15 31.16
N LEU A 606 17.62 -25.14 30.46
CA LEU A 606 16.69 -25.27 29.35
C LEU A 606 17.31 -24.68 28.09
N TYR A 607 17.15 -25.39 26.98
CA TYR A 607 17.40 -24.88 25.63
C TYR A 607 16.37 -25.46 24.66
N ALA A 608 16.09 -24.73 23.59
CA ALA A 608 15.07 -25.15 22.64
C ALA A 608 15.37 -24.66 21.22
N GLN A 609 14.83 -25.36 20.25
CA GLN A 609 14.77 -24.92 18.87
C GLN A 609 13.35 -25.12 18.36
N ALA A 610 12.81 -24.12 17.68
CA ALA A 610 11.50 -24.20 17.06
C ALA A 610 11.54 -23.65 15.63
N ALA A 611 10.74 -24.22 14.75
CA ALA A 611 10.42 -23.68 13.45
C ALA A 611 8.91 -23.47 13.35
N PHE A 612 8.48 -22.44 12.64
CA PHE A 612 7.08 -22.10 12.48
C PHE A 612 6.77 -21.61 11.07
N SER A 613 5.51 -21.76 10.69
CA SER A 613 4.96 -21.28 9.44
C SER A 613 3.54 -20.75 9.67
N ALA A 614 3.26 -19.56 9.15
CA ALA A 614 1.95 -18.94 9.23
C ALA A 614 1.50 -18.45 7.84
N ALA A 615 0.29 -18.83 7.43
CA ALA A 615 -0.36 -18.33 6.21
C ALA A 615 -1.87 -18.20 6.44
N ARG A 616 -2.54 -17.31 5.69
CA ARG A 616 -3.96 -16.98 5.89
C ARG A 616 -4.90 -18.21 5.82
N GLU A 617 -4.64 -19.14 4.90
CA GLU A 617 -5.47 -20.35 4.73
C GLU A 617 -5.01 -21.54 5.59
N GLN A 618 -3.71 -21.65 5.89
CA GLN A 618 -3.14 -22.79 6.63
C GLN A 618 -3.12 -22.57 8.14
N GLY A 619 -3.35 -21.35 8.61
CA GLY A 619 -3.21 -20.99 10.02
C GLY A 619 -1.75 -21.00 10.48
N PHE A 620 -1.56 -21.17 11.79
CA PHE A 620 -0.24 -21.23 12.43
C PHE A 620 0.17 -22.68 12.68
N THR A 621 1.32 -23.08 12.16
CA THR A 621 1.96 -24.36 12.46
C THR A 621 3.34 -24.14 13.06
N ALA A 622 3.71 -24.98 14.01
CA ALA A 622 5.02 -24.92 14.65
C ALA A 622 5.53 -26.32 14.98
N GLY A 623 6.83 -26.48 15.11
CA GLY A 623 7.41 -27.72 15.59
C GLY A 623 8.83 -27.50 16.06
N GLY A 624 9.30 -28.35 16.96
CA GLY A 624 10.58 -28.10 17.59
C GLY A 624 10.98 -29.14 18.61
N HIS A 625 12.10 -28.86 19.26
CA HIS A 625 12.64 -29.65 20.35
C HIS A 625 12.91 -28.77 21.55
N TRP A 626 12.41 -29.17 22.72
CA TRP A 626 12.69 -28.53 23.99
C TRP A 626 13.46 -29.51 24.86
N VAL A 627 14.54 -29.04 25.47
CA VAL A 627 15.37 -29.90 26.31
C VAL A 627 15.55 -29.25 27.67
N VAL A 628 15.25 -30.03 28.71
CA VAL A 628 15.60 -29.74 30.09
C VAL A 628 16.66 -30.73 30.53
N LYS A 629 17.75 -30.21 31.12
CA LYS A 629 18.80 -31.02 31.73
C LYS A 629 18.94 -30.72 33.21
N ASN A 630 19.03 -31.79 34.00
CA ASN A 630 19.24 -31.79 35.44
C ASN A 630 18.30 -30.82 36.18
N GLY A 631 17.02 -30.81 35.79
CA GLY A 631 16.01 -29.95 36.36
C GLY A 631 15.74 -30.28 37.83
N GLY A 632 15.77 -29.25 38.68
CA GLY A 632 15.38 -29.34 40.08
C GLY A 632 14.23 -28.39 40.36
N MET A 633 13.22 -28.82 41.12
CA MET A 633 12.09 -27.97 41.50
C MET A 633 11.52 -28.37 42.86
N TRP A 634 11.06 -27.38 43.62
CA TRP A 634 10.18 -27.59 44.76
C TRP A 634 8.75 -27.75 44.24
N LEU A 635 8.05 -28.75 44.74
CA LEU A 635 6.64 -28.98 44.45
C LEU A 635 5.80 -28.39 45.60
N ALA A 636 4.47 -28.41 45.45
CA ALA A 636 3.57 -28.01 46.54
C ALA A 636 3.82 -28.84 47.81
N ASP A 637 4.23 -30.08 47.61
CA ASP A 637 4.67 -30.98 48.66
C ASP A 637 5.84 -31.83 48.13
N GLY A 638 7.03 -31.68 48.73
CA GLY A 638 8.22 -32.40 48.30
C GLY A 638 9.12 -31.65 47.31
N GLU A 639 10.17 -32.34 46.89
CA GLU A 639 11.13 -31.86 45.91
C GLU A 639 11.37 -32.88 44.80
N LEU A 640 11.70 -32.38 43.61
CA LEU A 640 12.09 -33.15 42.46
C LEU A 640 13.50 -32.74 42.04
N SER A 641 14.37 -33.71 41.80
CA SER A 641 15.77 -33.48 41.43
C SER A 641 16.19 -34.36 40.25
N GLY A 642 17.04 -33.82 39.38
CA GLY A 642 17.62 -34.55 38.24
C GLY A 642 16.63 -34.88 37.14
N LEU A 643 15.69 -33.97 36.85
CA LEU A 643 14.78 -34.10 35.70
C LEU A 643 15.53 -33.84 34.39
N ASP A 644 15.63 -34.88 33.57
CA ASP A 644 16.02 -34.81 32.18
C ASP A 644 14.80 -35.09 31.30
N PHE A 645 14.57 -34.21 30.33
CA PHE A 645 13.46 -34.35 29.42
C PHE A 645 13.78 -33.77 28.04
N VAL A 646 13.48 -34.53 26.99
CA VAL A 646 13.55 -34.10 25.59
C VAL A 646 12.14 -34.17 24.98
N MET A 647 11.54 -33.01 24.75
CA MET A 647 10.27 -32.90 24.04
C MET A 647 10.52 -32.71 22.56
N SER A 648 9.98 -33.58 21.70
CA SER A 648 9.72 -33.21 20.31
C SER A 648 8.23 -32.94 20.15
N TYR A 649 7.86 -31.86 19.47
CA TYR A 649 6.47 -31.50 19.26
C TYR A 649 6.19 -30.98 17.86
N ARG A 650 4.93 -31.11 17.44
CA ARG A 650 4.34 -30.42 16.30
C ARG A 650 2.99 -29.85 16.73
N LEU A 651 2.77 -28.59 16.42
CA LEU A 651 1.51 -27.88 16.60
C LEU A 651 0.91 -27.63 15.21
N GLU A 652 -0.31 -28.12 14.99
CA GLU A 652 -1.07 -27.92 13.76
C GLU A 652 -2.56 -27.94 14.09
N ASN A 653 -3.34 -27.02 13.52
CA ASN A 653 -4.80 -26.93 13.76
C ASN A 653 -5.19 -26.95 15.25
N HIS A 654 -4.44 -26.23 16.09
CA HIS A 654 -4.63 -26.19 17.56
C HIS A 654 -4.44 -27.53 18.30
N HIS A 655 -3.85 -28.55 17.66
CA HIS A 655 -3.51 -29.83 18.28
C HIS A 655 -2.00 -29.97 18.44
N TRP A 656 -1.57 -30.33 19.66
CA TRP A 656 -0.19 -30.65 19.98
C TRP A 656 0.06 -32.12 19.75
N GLN A 657 0.87 -32.46 18.77
CA GLN A 657 1.42 -33.79 18.59
C GLN A 657 2.75 -33.89 19.35
N LEU A 658 2.78 -34.67 20.41
CA LEU A 658 3.92 -34.93 21.28
C LEU A 658 4.62 -36.22 20.86
N GLY A 659 5.93 -36.16 20.68
CA GLY A 659 6.73 -37.29 20.23
C GLY A 659 6.41 -37.82 18.82
N PRO A 660 6.30 -36.96 17.78
CA PRO A 660 5.93 -37.39 16.43
C PRO A 660 6.92 -38.39 15.80
N LYS A 661 8.19 -38.37 16.21
CA LYS A 661 9.23 -39.32 15.76
C LYS A 661 9.56 -40.35 16.83
N GLU A 662 9.81 -39.87 18.05
CA GLU A 662 10.16 -40.67 19.21
C GLU A 662 9.40 -40.16 20.43
N PRO A 663 9.04 -41.03 21.40
CA PRO A 663 8.36 -40.61 22.61
C PRO A 663 9.12 -39.52 23.37
N VAL A 664 8.35 -38.65 24.01
CA VAL A 664 8.80 -37.68 25.00
C VAL A 664 9.33 -38.44 26.22
N MET A 665 10.65 -38.56 26.34
CA MET A 665 11.31 -39.31 27.42
C MET A 665 11.50 -38.44 28.66
N LEU A 666 10.77 -38.75 29.72
CA LEU A 666 10.90 -38.14 31.05
C LEU A 666 11.77 -39.04 31.93
N ARG A 667 12.89 -38.52 32.43
CA ARG A 667 13.80 -39.23 33.35
C ARG A 667 14.02 -38.36 34.57
N ILE A 668 13.77 -38.88 35.76
CA ILE A 668 13.89 -38.13 37.01
C ILE A 668 14.75 -38.94 37.96
N ALA A 669 15.84 -38.35 38.44
CA ALA A 669 16.76 -39.02 39.36
C ALA A 669 16.08 -39.33 40.70
N SER A 670 15.40 -38.35 41.29
CA SER A 670 14.65 -38.54 42.53
C SER A 670 13.45 -37.60 42.67
N ILE A 671 12.41 -38.10 43.35
CA ILE A 671 11.33 -37.30 43.93
C ILE A 671 11.25 -37.66 45.40
N THR A 672 11.38 -36.65 46.26
CA THR A 672 11.30 -36.80 47.71
C THR A 672 10.01 -36.14 48.18
N ASN A 673 9.17 -36.89 48.86
CA ASN A 673 7.96 -36.43 49.56
C ASN A 673 7.91 -37.26 50.86
N LEU A 674 6.77 -37.86 51.22
CA LEU A 674 6.69 -38.88 52.28
C LEU A 674 7.61 -40.08 52.06
N PHE A 675 7.77 -40.50 50.80
CA PHE A 675 8.66 -41.60 50.42
C PHE A 675 9.61 -41.11 49.33
N GLU A 676 10.86 -41.53 49.42
CA GLU A 676 11.84 -41.29 48.39
C GLU A 676 11.61 -42.24 47.21
N MET A 677 11.43 -41.69 46.02
CA MET A 677 11.32 -42.40 44.76
C MET A 677 12.55 -42.09 43.90
N GLN A 678 13.20 -43.11 43.37
CA GLN A 678 14.42 -42.97 42.56
C GLN A 678 14.25 -43.58 41.17
N ASN A 679 15.13 -43.20 40.23
CA ASN A 679 15.22 -43.77 38.88
C ASN A 679 13.89 -43.78 38.13
N ILE A 680 13.15 -42.67 38.18
CA ILE A 680 11.82 -42.58 37.61
C ILE A 680 11.93 -42.43 36.09
N THR A 681 11.25 -43.29 35.35
CA THR A 681 11.13 -43.24 33.90
C THR A 681 9.67 -43.10 33.50
N ALA A 682 9.41 -42.34 32.44
CA ALA A 682 8.11 -42.31 31.77
C ALA A 682 8.27 -41.80 30.33
N ASP A 683 7.50 -42.34 29.40
CA ASP A 683 7.52 -41.97 27.98
C ASP A 683 6.12 -41.57 27.52
N LEU A 684 5.98 -40.37 26.95
CA LEU A 684 4.70 -39.84 26.48
C LEU A 684 4.67 -39.72 24.95
N GLN A 685 3.58 -40.12 24.31
CA GLN A 685 3.42 -40.00 22.86
C GLN A 685 1.95 -39.88 22.46
N GLY A 686 1.65 -38.99 21.50
CA GLY A 686 0.30 -38.83 20.97
C GLY A 686 -0.13 -37.37 20.83
N THR A 687 -1.42 -37.09 20.94
CA THR A 687 -1.97 -35.75 20.67
C THR A 687 -2.68 -35.16 21.89
N TYR A 688 -2.53 -33.86 22.12
CA TYR A 688 -3.28 -33.08 23.10
C TYR A 688 -4.01 -31.88 22.44
N PRO A 689 -5.31 -31.66 22.70
CA PRO A 689 -6.22 -32.52 23.46
C PRO A 689 -6.38 -33.91 22.81
N TYR A 690 -6.48 -34.96 23.62
CA TYR A 690 -6.62 -36.33 23.12
C TYR A 690 -8.06 -36.64 22.71
N SER A 691 -8.23 -37.57 21.78
CA SER A 691 -9.53 -38.10 21.36
C SER A 691 -9.41 -39.56 20.93
N GLU A 692 -10.54 -40.22 20.65
CA GLU A 692 -10.54 -41.60 20.13
C GLU A 692 -9.67 -41.78 18.88
N LYS A 693 -9.70 -40.80 17.97
CA LYS A 693 -8.93 -40.83 16.71
C LYS A 693 -7.47 -40.41 16.90
N ALA A 694 -7.16 -39.69 17.97
CA ALA A 694 -5.84 -39.13 18.26
C ALA A 694 -5.53 -39.32 19.75
N PRO A 695 -5.18 -40.55 20.17
CA PRO A 695 -4.97 -40.87 21.57
C PRO A 695 -3.65 -40.29 22.10
N LEU A 696 -3.55 -40.18 23.43
CA LEU A 696 -2.32 -39.87 24.14
C LEU A 696 -1.92 -41.08 24.99
N THR A 697 -0.68 -41.54 24.87
CA THR A 697 -0.19 -42.75 25.53
C THR A 697 0.99 -42.42 26.43
N LEU A 698 0.91 -42.88 27.68
CA LEU A 698 1.99 -42.88 28.66
C LEU A 698 2.49 -44.31 28.83
N SER A 699 3.78 -44.54 28.68
CA SER A 699 4.41 -45.87 28.66
C SER A 699 5.77 -45.85 29.37
N HIS A 700 6.39 -47.02 29.54
CA HIS A 700 7.68 -47.18 30.24
C HIS A 700 7.75 -46.46 31.60
N VAL A 701 6.62 -46.45 32.32
CA VAL A 701 6.54 -45.87 33.64
C VAL A 701 7.14 -46.84 34.63
N GLY A 702 8.20 -46.42 35.31
CA GLY A 702 8.92 -47.22 36.30
C GLY A 702 9.59 -46.34 37.34
N MET A 703 9.72 -46.82 38.56
CA MET A 703 10.45 -46.15 39.64
C MET A 703 10.87 -47.14 40.73
N ASP A 704 11.96 -46.83 41.41
CA ASP A 704 12.40 -47.55 42.61
C ASP A 704 11.84 -46.84 43.84
N ILE A 705 11.14 -47.60 44.70
CA ILE A 705 10.47 -47.08 45.90
C ILE A 705 10.45 -48.17 46.98
N LEU A 706 10.65 -47.80 48.25
CA LEU A 706 10.63 -48.75 49.40
C LEU A 706 11.53 -50.00 49.19
N LYS A 707 12.73 -49.80 48.63
CA LYS A 707 13.68 -50.88 48.25
C LYS A 707 13.15 -51.93 47.27
N GLY A 708 11.99 -51.68 46.65
CA GLY A 708 11.42 -52.46 45.57
C GLY A 708 11.27 -51.63 44.30
N HIS A 709 10.50 -52.15 43.35
CA HIS A 709 10.26 -51.51 42.06
C HIS A 709 8.77 -51.43 41.76
N LEU A 710 8.33 -50.29 41.26
CA LEU A 710 6.95 -50.03 40.84
C LEU A 710 6.95 -49.67 39.36
N SER A 711 6.03 -50.25 38.60
CA SER A 711 5.86 -49.97 37.18
C SER A 711 4.39 -49.89 36.79
N LEU A 712 4.06 -49.19 35.70
CA LEU A 712 2.70 -49.07 35.21
C LEU A 712 2.64 -49.58 33.76
N SER A 713 1.64 -50.41 33.45
CA SER A 713 1.35 -50.78 32.05
C SER A 713 1.01 -49.53 31.24
N ALA A 714 1.15 -49.60 29.91
CA ALA A 714 0.84 -48.46 29.05
C ALA A 714 -0.58 -47.91 29.32
N LEU A 715 -0.66 -46.63 29.66
CA LEU A 715 -1.89 -45.89 29.89
C LEU A 715 -2.21 -45.11 28.61
N ARG A 716 -3.30 -45.48 27.94
CA ARG A 716 -3.79 -44.80 26.75
C ARG A 716 -5.03 -43.98 27.09
N LEU A 717 -5.07 -42.72 26.66
CA LEU A 717 -6.19 -41.79 26.82
C LEU A 717 -6.86 -41.50 25.46
N PRO A 718 -8.20 -41.51 25.36
CA PRO A 718 -9.17 -41.89 26.40
C PRO A 718 -9.01 -43.34 26.89
N GLN A 719 -9.16 -43.53 28.20
CA GLN A 719 -8.92 -44.82 28.84
C GLN A 719 -10.09 -45.79 28.59
N HIS A 720 -9.77 -46.96 28.05
CA HIS A 720 -10.71 -48.07 27.85
C HIS A 720 -10.41 -49.24 28.79
N ASP A 721 -9.13 -49.58 28.91
CA ASP A 721 -8.63 -50.64 29.77
C ASP A 721 -7.93 -50.08 31.01
N ALA A 722 -7.91 -50.86 32.09
CA ALA A 722 -7.19 -50.49 33.30
C ALA A 722 -5.69 -50.41 33.04
N ALA A 723 -5.03 -49.35 33.54
CA ALA A 723 -3.58 -49.31 33.59
C ALA A 723 -3.13 -50.04 34.86
N VAL A 724 -2.46 -51.19 34.71
CA VAL A 724 -2.09 -52.04 35.85
C VAL A 724 -0.80 -51.53 36.47
N LEU A 725 -0.90 -51.07 37.72
CA LEU A 725 0.23 -50.71 38.56
C LEU A 725 0.81 -51.98 39.18
N LYS A 726 2.05 -52.33 38.82
CA LYS A 726 2.74 -53.52 39.28
C LYS A 726 3.74 -53.17 40.36
N LEU A 727 3.65 -53.87 41.48
CA LEU A 727 4.53 -53.75 42.63
C LEU A 727 5.42 -55.00 42.68
N LYS A 728 6.74 -54.80 42.74
CA LYS A 728 7.72 -55.89 42.80
C LYS A 728 8.68 -55.69 43.98
N GLY A 729 8.65 -56.62 44.93
CA GLY A 729 9.59 -56.71 46.04
C GLY A 729 9.57 -55.52 46.99
N ILE A 730 8.40 -54.90 47.20
CA ILE A 730 8.22 -53.74 48.08
C ILE A 730 8.50 -54.15 49.53
N ASP A 731 9.45 -53.49 50.19
CA ASP A 731 9.83 -53.80 51.56
C ASP A 731 8.87 -53.14 52.56
N LEU A 732 8.12 -53.95 53.29
CA LEU A 732 7.19 -53.48 54.31
C LEU A 732 7.92 -52.77 55.47
N SER A 733 9.17 -53.11 55.74
CA SER A 733 9.92 -52.50 56.85
C SER A 733 10.13 -51.00 56.62
N GLU A 734 10.38 -50.60 55.37
CA GLU A 734 10.51 -49.19 54.97
C GLU A 734 9.17 -48.46 55.15
N LEU A 735 8.08 -49.09 54.73
CA LEU A 735 6.73 -48.52 54.86
C LEU A 735 6.37 -48.28 56.34
N PHE A 736 6.61 -49.27 57.21
CA PHE A 736 6.30 -49.18 58.64
C PHE A 736 7.21 -48.19 59.39
N THR A 737 8.44 -47.98 58.91
CA THR A 737 9.37 -47.01 59.49
C THR A 737 8.89 -45.57 59.30
N VAL A 738 8.32 -45.26 58.13
CA VAL A 738 7.76 -43.94 57.82
C VAL A 738 6.39 -43.74 58.47
N LEU A 739 5.48 -44.72 58.34
CA LEU A 739 4.11 -44.60 58.85
C LEU A 739 4.01 -44.63 60.39
N LYS A 740 4.99 -45.24 61.06
CA LYS A 740 5.06 -45.43 62.53
C LYS A 740 3.70 -45.79 63.18
N PRO A 741 3.00 -46.83 62.69
CA PRO A 741 1.77 -47.28 63.33
C PRO A 741 2.08 -47.79 64.74
N LYS A 742 1.30 -47.36 65.73
CA LYS A 742 1.54 -47.70 67.16
C LYS A 742 1.17 -49.14 67.53
N GLN A 743 0.47 -49.86 66.65
CA GLN A 743 -0.30 -51.06 67.02
C GLN A 743 0.28 -52.35 66.46
N LEU A 744 1.04 -52.27 65.36
CA LEU A 744 1.62 -53.44 64.69
C LEU A 744 2.84 -53.05 63.85
N ALA A 745 3.75 -54.00 63.65
CA ALA A 745 4.91 -53.88 62.77
C ALA A 745 4.99 -55.09 61.84
N MET A 746 5.30 -54.85 60.57
CA MET A 746 5.55 -55.91 59.59
C MET A 746 6.91 -55.74 58.92
N SER A 747 7.57 -56.85 58.64
CA SER A 747 8.85 -56.89 57.90
C SER A 747 8.83 -58.00 56.86
N GLY A 748 9.36 -57.75 55.67
CA GLY A 748 9.36 -58.67 54.54
C GLY A 748 8.91 -57.98 53.26
N LYS A 749 8.91 -58.71 52.14
CA LYS A 749 8.62 -58.14 50.82
C LYS A 749 7.24 -58.55 50.31
N VAL A 750 6.63 -57.69 49.50
CA VAL A 750 5.35 -57.96 48.84
C VAL A 750 5.39 -57.63 47.35
N ASN A 751 4.58 -58.36 46.59
CA ASN A 751 4.29 -58.15 45.18
C ASN A 751 2.80 -57.83 45.02
N GLY A 752 2.42 -57.17 43.94
CA GLY A 752 1.01 -56.92 43.67
C GLY A 752 0.73 -56.32 42.31
N GLU A 753 -0.53 -56.37 41.92
CA GLU A 753 -1.04 -55.69 40.73
C GLU A 753 -2.33 -54.94 41.07
N LEU A 754 -2.35 -53.64 40.82
CA LEU A 754 -3.48 -52.74 41.11
C LEU A 754 -3.98 -52.14 39.78
N PRO A 755 -5.11 -52.63 39.24
CA PRO A 755 -5.70 -52.09 38.01
C PRO A 755 -6.27 -50.68 38.24
N LEU A 756 -5.66 -49.66 37.65
CA LEU A 756 -6.03 -48.25 37.79
C LEU A 756 -7.04 -47.79 36.74
N TYR A 757 -8.07 -47.08 37.18
CA TYR A 757 -9.06 -46.42 36.34
C TYR A 757 -9.14 -44.93 36.68
N LEU A 758 -8.54 -44.07 35.85
CA LEU A 758 -8.45 -42.64 36.11
C LEU A 758 -9.76 -41.89 35.84
N ASN A 759 -10.56 -42.37 34.88
CA ASN A 759 -11.79 -41.72 34.44
C ASN A 759 -13.06 -42.48 34.84
N ASN A 760 -12.97 -43.47 35.73
CA ASN A 760 -14.14 -44.22 36.16
C ASN A 760 -14.90 -43.48 37.29
N PRO A 761 -16.23 -43.39 37.22
CA PRO A 761 -17.03 -42.61 38.17
C PRO A 761 -17.13 -43.24 39.57
N GLN A 762 -16.67 -44.49 39.76
CA GLN A 762 -16.81 -45.21 41.03
C GLN A 762 -15.47 -45.71 41.58
N TRP A 763 -14.59 -46.26 40.74
CA TRP A 763 -13.39 -46.97 41.19
C TRP A 763 -12.12 -46.31 40.68
N LEU A 764 -11.13 -46.13 41.57
CA LEU A 764 -9.75 -45.82 41.18
C LEU A 764 -8.92 -47.11 41.03
N VAL A 765 -9.11 -48.08 41.93
CA VAL A 765 -8.60 -49.45 41.82
C VAL A 765 -9.75 -50.43 41.98
N ARG A 766 -9.90 -51.38 41.05
CA ARG A 766 -10.91 -52.43 41.16
C ARG A 766 -10.27 -53.81 41.14
N ASN A 767 -10.48 -54.58 42.20
CA ASN A 767 -10.04 -55.97 42.32
C ASN A 767 -8.52 -56.16 42.12
N GLY A 768 -7.71 -55.24 42.66
CA GLY A 768 -6.27 -55.44 42.73
C GLY A 768 -5.89 -56.53 43.74
N TRP A 769 -4.63 -56.96 43.71
CA TRP A 769 -4.13 -57.94 44.67
C TRP A 769 -2.72 -57.62 45.14
N ILE A 770 -2.41 -58.05 46.37
CA ILE A 770 -1.09 -57.99 46.99
C ILE A 770 -0.81 -59.34 47.65
N ALA A 771 0.39 -59.88 47.45
CA ALA A 771 0.85 -61.13 48.06
C ALA A 771 2.27 -61.01 48.59
N ASN A 772 2.64 -61.86 49.56
CA ASN A 772 4.01 -61.88 50.08
C ASN A 772 4.99 -62.45 49.05
N ASP A 773 6.20 -61.91 49.08
CA ASP A 773 7.35 -62.38 48.33
C ASP A 773 8.39 -62.92 49.34
N GLY A 774 8.37 -64.24 49.56
CA GLY A 774 9.10 -64.88 50.65
C GLY A 774 8.42 -64.73 52.02
N ALA A 775 9.17 -64.96 53.09
CA ALA A 775 8.63 -64.90 54.46
C ALA A 775 8.40 -63.45 54.91
N VAL A 776 7.23 -63.18 55.49
CA VAL A 776 6.89 -61.89 56.12
C VAL A 776 6.70 -62.14 57.61
N THR A 777 7.12 -61.22 58.47
CA THR A 777 6.92 -61.31 59.92
C THR A 777 5.96 -60.22 60.37
N LEU A 778 4.93 -60.59 61.13
CA LEU A 778 4.01 -59.67 61.80
C LEU A 778 4.29 -59.68 63.30
N ARG A 779 4.34 -58.50 63.91
CA ARG A 779 4.44 -58.30 65.35
C ARG A 779 3.35 -57.34 65.80
N LEU A 780 2.61 -57.70 66.84
CA LEU A 780 1.64 -56.81 67.46
C LEU A 780 2.27 -56.08 68.64
N ASP A 781 1.81 -54.86 68.89
CA ASP A 781 2.29 -54.07 70.01
C ASP A 781 1.92 -54.74 71.35
N PRO A 782 2.88 -54.88 72.30
CA PRO A 782 2.62 -55.51 73.59
C PRO A 782 1.47 -54.86 74.38
N GLU A 783 1.34 -53.53 74.40
CA GLU A 783 0.28 -52.81 75.12
C GLU A 783 -1.09 -53.10 74.52
N LEU A 784 -1.19 -53.12 73.18
CA LEU A 784 -2.42 -53.51 72.49
C LEU A 784 -2.82 -54.94 72.87
N THR A 785 -1.89 -55.90 72.80
CA THR A 785 -2.21 -57.30 73.12
C THR A 785 -2.60 -57.50 74.58
N ASN A 786 -1.98 -56.76 75.51
CA ASN A 786 -2.29 -56.84 76.94
C ASN A 786 -3.65 -56.22 77.26
N SER A 787 -4.00 -55.08 76.65
CA SER A 787 -5.31 -54.43 76.85
C SER A 787 -6.50 -55.29 76.39
N ILE A 788 -6.33 -56.04 75.28
CA ILE A 788 -7.36 -56.95 74.79
C ILE A 788 -7.46 -58.18 75.70
N SER A 789 -6.34 -58.73 76.16
CA SER A 789 -6.31 -59.85 77.10
C SER A 789 -6.95 -59.55 78.46
N GLU A 790 -6.83 -58.32 78.95
CA GLU A 790 -7.46 -57.87 80.20
C GLU A 790 -8.98 -57.71 80.07
N SER A 791 -9.46 -57.28 78.89
CA SER A 791 -10.88 -57.03 78.63
C SER A 791 -11.71 -58.30 78.35
N ASN A 792 -11.10 -59.36 77.79
CA ASN A 792 -11.78 -60.62 77.49
C ASN A 792 -10.77 -61.79 77.39
N PHE A 793 -10.83 -62.74 78.33
CA PHE A 793 -9.91 -63.87 78.41
C PHE A 793 -9.87 -64.74 77.13
N VAL A 794 -11.03 -65.00 76.50
CA VAL A 794 -11.11 -65.85 75.29
C VAL A 794 -10.50 -65.13 74.09
N ALA A 795 -10.74 -63.83 73.95
CA ALA A 795 -10.11 -63.01 72.92
C ALA A 795 -8.61 -62.84 73.17
N GLY A 796 -8.19 -62.71 74.43
CA GLY A 796 -6.80 -62.59 74.85
C GLY A 796 -5.93 -63.79 74.46
N VAL A 797 -6.45 -65.01 74.65
CA VAL A 797 -5.75 -66.22 74.19
C VAL A 797 -5.58 -66.20 72.68
N ALA A 798 -6.60 -65.84 71.90
CA ALA A 798 -6.51 -65.78 70.43
C ALA A 798 -5.53 -64.70 69.93
N VAL A 799 -5.50 -63.52 70.56
CA VAL A 799 -4.59 -62.42 70.21
C VAL A 799 -3.14 -62.71 70.64
N ASP A 800 -2.92 -63.45 71.74
CA ASP A 800 -1.58 -63.87 72.15
C ASP A 800 -0.92 -64.81 71.12
N TRP A 801 -1.71 -65.61 70.39
CA TRP A 801 -1.22 -66.39 69.23
C TRP A 801 -0.79 -65.49 68.06
N LEU A 802 -1.37 -64.30 67.91
CA LEU A 802 -1.07 -63.34 66.84
C LEU A 802 0.05 -62.35 67.21
N ARG A 803 0.53 -62.35 68.47
CA ARG A 803 1.57 -61.43 68.97
C ARG A 803 2.84 -61.44 68.11
N TYR A 804 3.23 -62.61 67.63
CA TYR A 804 4.31 -62.80 66.67
C TYR A 804 3.88 -63.87 65.67
N MET A 805 3.93 -63.56 64.37
CA MET A 805 3.55 -64.50 63.32
C MET A 805 4.56 -64.44 62.16
N GLU A 806 5.11 -65.59 61.80
CA GLU A 806 5.84 -65.78 60.55
C GLU A 806 4.86 -66.25 59.48
N ILE A 807 4.64 -65.38 58.49
CA ILE A 807 3.71 -65.53 57.38
C ILE A 807 4.48 -66.14 56.22
N TYR A 808 4.13 -67.36 55.83
CA TYR A 808 4.67 -68.00 54.63
C TYR A 808 3.78 -67.80 53.41
N GLN A 809 2.49 -67.49 53.61
CA GLN A 809 1.55 -67.20 52.52
C GLN A 809 0.51 -66.17 52.96
N SER A 810 0.41 -65.07 52.23
CA SER A 810 -0.62 -64.05 52.38
C SER A 810 -1.10 -63.60 51.02
N TYR A 811 -2.40 -63.48 50.86
CA TYR A 811 -3.02 -62.91 49.68
C TYR A 811 -4.10 -61.93 50.10
N ALA A 812 -4.04 -60.72 49.56
CA ALA A 812 -4.99 -59.65 49.85
C ALA A 812 -5.58 -59.12 48.55
N THR A 813 -6.90 -58.95 48.51
CA THR A 813 -7.58 -58.18 47.47
C THR A 813 -7.76 -56.74 47.92
N VAL A 814 -7.57 -55.82 46.98
CA VAL A 814 -7.57 -54.38 47.21
C VAL A 814 -8.52 -53.69 46.24
N SER A 815 -9.45 -52.91 46.77
CA SER A 815 -10.31 -52.02 46.00
C SER A 815 -10.24 -50.62 46.59
N LEU A 816 -10.23 -49.61 45.72
CA LEU A 816 -10.15 -48.20 46.08
C LEU A 816 -11.18 -47.43 45.27
N ASP A 817 -12.10 -46.74 45.93
CA ASP A 817 -13.06 -45.88 45.25
C ASP A 817 -12.48 -44.49 44.93
N ASN A 818 -13.24 -43.66 44.21
CA ASN A 818 -12.82 -42.31 43.84
C ASN A 818 -12.89 -41.29 45.00
N LEU A 819 -13.46 -41.65 46.15
CA LEU A 819 -13.47 -40.83 47.38
C LEU A 819 -12.28 -41.14 48.30
N GLY A 820 -11.43 -42.10 47.90
CA GLY A 820 -10.26 -42.52 48.65
C GLY A 820 -10.54 -43.61 49.67
N GLN A 821 -11.73 -44.22 49.70
CA GLN A 821 -12.04 -45.34 50.58
C GLN A 821 -11.39 -46.61 50.02
N LEU A 822 -10.40 -47.11 50.75
CA LEU A 822 -9.73 -48.37 50.48
C LEU A 822 -10.45 -49.49 51.25
N THR A 823 -10.72 -50.60 50.58
CA THR A 823 -11.09 -51.88 51.22
C THR A 823 -10.05 -52.93 50.87
N LEU A 824 -9.40 -53.47 51.90
CA LEU A 824 -8.44 -54.55 51.80
C LEU A 824 -9.00 -55.79 52.48
N ARG A 825 -9.03 -56.92 51.78
CA ARG A 825 -9.44 -58.22 52.35
C ARG A 825 -8.32 -59.21 52.17
N SER A 826 -7.76 -59.68 53.27
CA SER A 826 -6.58 -60.54 53.29
C SER A 826 -6.87 -61.88 53.94
N LYS A 827 -6.25 -62.92 53.38
CA LYS A 827 -6.15 -64.25 53.97
C LYS A 827 -4.68 -64.55 54.19
N ILE A 828 -4.33 -64.74 55.46
CA ILE A 828 -2.95 -64.84 55.93
C ILE A 828 -2.77 -66.20 56.59
N HIS A 829 -1.78 -66.95 56.13
CA HIS A 829 -1.35 -68.22 56.67
C HIS A 829 0.03 -68.05 57.27
N GLY A 830 0.16 -68.38 58.55
CA GLY A 830 1.40 -68.27 59.27
C GLY A 830 1.50 -69.21 60.44
N VAL A 831 2.66 -69.18 61.09
CA VAL A 831 2.94 -69.92 62.32
C VAL A 831 3.51 -68.97 63.36
N ASN A 832 3.21 -69.21 64.62
CA ASN A 832 3.87 -68.53 65.72
C ASN A 832 5.05 -69.38 66.19
N THR A 833 6.25 -69.13 65.64
CA THR A 833 7.46 -69.90 65.99
C THR A 833 7.89 -69.73 67.45
N GLN A 834 7.45 -68.67 68.14
CA GLN A 834 7.74 -68.45 69.55
C GLN A 834 6.88 -69.32 70.49
N LYS A 835 5.72 -69.79 70.03
CA LYS A 835 4.80 -70.65 70.81
C LYS A 835 4.79 -72.10 70.32
N ASN A 836 4.63 -72.29 69.00
CA ASN A 836 4.60 -73.60 68.36
C ASN A 836 4.75 -73.47 66.83
N SER A 837 5.86 -73.99 66.29
CA SER A 837 6.16 -73.95 64.85
C SER A 837 5.32 -74.88 63.98
N LYS A 838 4.51 -75.78 64.56
CA LYS A 838 3.66 -76.74 63.82
C LYS A 838 2.19 -76.34 63.72
N ARG A 839 1.72 -75.39 64.53
CA ARG A 839 0.30 -75.01 64.55
C ARG A 839 0.06 -73.89 63.55
N GLU A 840 -0.68 -74.20 62.48
CA GLU A 840 -1.09 -73.23 61.48
C GLU A 840 -2.10 -72.22 62.06
N ILE A 841 -1.88 -70.95 61.74
CA ILE A 841 -2.76 -69.83 62.03
C ILE A 841 -3.30 -69.34 60.69
N VAL A 842 -4.63 -69.40 60.53
CA VAL A 842 -5.32 -68.82 59.37
C VAL A 842 -6.06 -67.56 59.86
N LEU A 843 -5.54 -66.40 59.48
CA LEU A 843 -6.11 -65.10 59.81
C LEU A 843 -6.80 -64.52 58.58
N ASN A 844 -8.12 -64.30 58.69
CA ASN A 844 -8.89 -63.54 57.70
C ASN A 844 -9.04 -62.11 58.25
N TYR A 845 -8.48 -61.13 57.56
CA TYR A 845 -8.46 -59.73 58.01
C TYR A 845 -9.03 -58.81 56.93
N GLN A 846 -10.02 -58.01 57.32
CA GLN A 846 -10.60 -56.95 56.48
C GLN A 846 -10.24 -55.60 57.09
N HIS A 847 -9.78 -54.68 56.24
CA HIS A 847 -9.41 -53.33 56.61
C HIS A 847 -10.09 -52.33 55.68
N GLU A 848 -10.60 -51.26 56.28
CA GLU A 848 -11.23 -50.16 55.58
C GLU A 848 -10.65 -48.84 56.11
N GLU A 849 -10.12 -48.02 55.21
CA GLU A 849 -9.44 -46.77 55.56
C GLU A 849 -9.61 -45.76 54.43
N ASN A 850 -9.82 -44.49 54.77
CA ASN A 850 -9.77 -43.44 53.76
C ASN A 850 -8.31 -43.01 53.55
N ILE A 851 -7.67 -43.58 52.53
CA ILE A 851 -6.24 -43.37 52.30
C ILE A 851 -5.95 -41.89 51.98
N PHE A 852 -6.82 -41.15 51.31
CA PHE A 852 -6.57 -39.73 51.03
C PHE A 852 -6.50 -38.89 52.31
N GLN A 853 -7.35 -39.19 53.30
CA GLN A 853 -7.30 -38.53 54.61
C GLN A 853 -6.03 -38.92 55.39
N LEU A 854 -5.66 -40.20 55.36
CA LEU A 854 -4.45 -40.70 56.00
C LEU A 854 -3.20 -40.01 55.42
N TRP A 855 -3.08 -40.01 54.09
CA TRP A 855 -1.99 -39.32 53.38
C TRP A 855 -1.93 -37.84 53.74
N ARG A 856 -3.08 -37.14 53.85
CA ARG A 856 -3.12 -35.74 54.25
C ARG A 856 -2.65 -35.53 55.70
N SER A 857 -3.00 -36.42 56.62
CA SER A 857 -2.61 -36.36 58.03
C SER A 857 -1.10 -36.54 58.22
N LEU A 858 -0.52 -37.54 57.53
CA LEU A 858 0.90 -37.89 57.65
C LEU A 858 1.82 -36.76 57.16
N ARG A 859 1.37 -35.96 56.19
CA ARG A 859 2.16 -34.89 55.54
C ARG A 859 2.23 -33.60 56.34
N PHE A 860 1.40 -33.44 57.37
CA PHE A 860 1.30 -32.17 58.10
C PHE A 860 2.61 -31.77 58.79
N GLY A 861 3.42 -32.73 59.26
CA GLY A 861 4.70 -32.48 59.91
C GLY A 861 5.81 -32.04 58.96
N ASP A 862 5.97 -32.74 57.83
CA ASP A 862 7.05 -32.51 56.86
C ASP A 862 6.85 -31.19 56.07
N ASN A 863 5.60 -30.85 55.76
CA ASN A 863 5.23 -29.60 55.09
C ASN A 863 5.68 -28.35 55.89
N LEU A 864 5.75 -28.43 57.22
CA LEU A 864 6.22 -27.32 58.06
C LEU A 864 7.74 -27.09 57.90
N GLN A 865 8.52 -28.16 57.80
CA GLN A 865 9.97 -28.11 57.69
C GLN A 865 10.42 -27.63 56.31
N GLU A 866 9.79 -28.13 55.25
CA GLU A 866 10.04 -27.66 53.87
C GLU A 866 9.65 -26.19 53.71
N TRP A 867 8.50 -25.77 54.25
CA TRP A 867 8.08 -24.37 54.21
C TRP A 867 9.10 -23.45 54.92
N LEU A 868 9.66 -23.89 56.05
CA LEU A 868 10.73 -23.17 56.75
C LEU A 868 12.00 -23.07 55.90
N GLN A 869 12.44 -24.16 55.28
CA GLN A 869 13.62 -24.16 54.39
C GLN A 869 13.42 -23.27 53.17
N GLN A 870 12.25 -23.32 52.52
CA GLN A 870 11.92 -22.45 51.39
C GLN A 870 12.02 -20.97 51.78
N ASN A 871 11.55 -20.58 52.97
CA ASN A 871 11.56 -19.18 53.42
C ASN A 871 12.92 -18.72 53.98
N ILE A 872 13.75 -19.63 54.50
CA ILE A 872 15.09 -19.31 55.01
C ILE A 872 16.10 -19.18 53.84
N SER A 873 15.96 -20.00 52.80
CA SER A 873 16.82 -19.98 51.60
C SER A 873 16.61 -18.74 50.72
N LEU A 874 15.52 -18.00 50.93
CA LEU A 874 15.15 -16.79 50.17
C LEU A 874 15.68 -15.48 50.77
N ARG A 875 16.50 -15.48 51.83
CA ARG A 875 17.20 -14.27 52.29
C ARG A 875 18.47 -14.05 51.47
N PRO A 876 18.58 -12.97 50.67
CA PRO A 876 19.88 -12.56 50.16
C PRO A 876 20.73 -12.14 51.36
N ALA A 877 22.01 -12.53 51.36
CA ALA A 877 22.99 -11.92 52.24
C ALA A 877 23.01 -10.40 51.97
N ALA A 878 22.39 -9.63 52.86
CA ALA A 878 22.54 -8.19 52.86
C ALA A 878 24.03 -7.89 53.04
N SER A 879 24.62 -7.22 52.06
CA SER A 879 25.96 -6.67 52.16
C SER A 879 26.01 -5.71 53.35
N ILE A 880 26.83 -6.07 54.35
CA ILE A 880 27.20 -5.18 55.46
C ILE A 880 28.07 -4.08 54.84
N PRO A 881 27.72 -2.79 54.94
CA PRO A 881 28.60 -1.72 54.49
C PRO A 881 29.82 -1.67 55.42
N ALA A 882 31.01 -1.76 54.83
CA ALA A 882 32.26 -1.57 55.53
C ALA A 882 32.30 -0.16 56.14
N ARG A 883 32.36 -0.12 57.48
CA ARG A 883 32.55 1.07 58.29
C ARG A 883 33.98 1.55 58.10
N ALA A 884 34.17 2.69 57.45
CA ALA A 884 35.44 3.40 57.44
C ALA A 884 35.81 3.77 58.89
N LYS A 885 37.01 3.36 59.32
CA LYS A 885 37.72 3.93 60.46
C LYS A 885 39.02 4.51 59.90
N GLU A 886 39.15 5.82 60.12
CA GLU A 886 40.31 6.71 59.94
C GLU A 886 40.85 6.92 58.52
#